data_AF-A0A7R9NI11-F1
#
_entry.id   AF-A0A7R9NI11-F1
#
_cell.length_a   1.000
_cell.length_b   1.000
_cell.length_c   1.000
_cell.angle_alpha   90.00
_cell.angle_beta   90.00
_cell.angle_gamma   90.00
#
_symmetry.space_group_name_H-M   'P 1'
#
loop_
_entity.id
_entity.type
_entity.pdbx_description
1 polymer ?
#
loop_
_entity_poly.entity_id
_entity_poly.type
_entity_poly.pdbx_seq_one_letter_code
_entity_poly.pdbx_strand_id
1 'polypeptide(L)'
;LRIMTMDLTEKFLHCVDAQGSVDTLSLSTEWQEDHQKIVGVTKSLQALDNIINAEQKTVTLWQLTNEGEDMVSEGSHEAKVFLAVPENGIELNILMESVGANGKVGFSKAMSLGWISINKSEQKVYRKVQAIEDTVQRNLNQVKKDGGISLSSSDKNDLKKRKLLQEISLTSYLVTRGSSFTLQPKKLEADLTPDMISSGSWKTKEFKPYNFHAKGVDIPRGHLHPLMKVKAEFRQIFLEMGFTEMPTNRYVESSFWNFDALFQPQQHPARDMQDTFFVSDPGVTTEFPAGYLEKVKKVHSQGGYGSIGYNYDWKVEETQKNLLRTHTTSVSARMLYQLAQQDKFTPIKYFSIDKVFRNETLDATHLAEFHQIEGVVADYNLSLGDLMGMLKSFFMKLGLPQLKFKPAYNPYTEPSMEIFSHHPGLGKWVEVGNSGMFRPEMLRPMGLPSDVRVIAWGLSLERPTMIKYGIRNIRDLVGHKVDLNMVISNPICRLNKPCGDSPVVSTLKRRQEAVLAKLQNLYQQVMDLRSKWKQGVGKGPCRSHLNLTVFANPKQPPYSLPILLSWLSLTHQVKTNCYSHSSLSQPFSHNLLQFLSNTPTDNNDVLTLNLVWKEVPYVQLVINPMSPPLLRESTLVRYLSRLAGYGWGKGTIMEETLLDQIIDQVDTILLEEDTKKKDILLKDLDASLSNSHAYLMGAEFTIADLLLWSTLKQRDLLTSLPCKLGNWLQNCLSRQDIRGCFNL
;
A
#
# COMPACT_ATOMS: atom_id res chain seq x y z
N LEU A 1 -24.91 50.82 -35.53
CA LEU A 1 -25.77 49.75 -36.08
C LEU A 1 -25.21 48.34 -35.85
N ARG A 2 -23.91 48.04 -36.07
CA ARG A 2 -23.34 46.69 -35.82
C ARG A 2 -23.21 46.23 -34.35
N ILE A 3 -23.13 47.15 -33.39
CA ILE A 3 -22.97 46.82 -31.95
C ILE A 3 -24.28 46.38 -31.29
N MET A 4 -25.45 46.72 -31.87
CA MET A 4 -26.77 46.42 -31.29
C MET A 4 -27.26 44.99 -31.55
N THR A 5 -26.55 44.19 -32.34
CA THR A 5 -26.92 42.80 -32.71
C THR A 5 -25.95 41.74 -32.17
N MET A 6 -24.98 42.13 -31.35
CA MET A 6 -23.93 41.22 -30.85
C MET A 6 -24.38 40.49 -29.59
N ASP A 7 -24.03 39.20 -29.47
CA ASP A 7 -24.20 38.45 -28.21
C ASP A 7 -23.38 39.11 -27.09
N LEU A 8 -23.84 38.98 -25.85
CA LEU A 8 -23.20 39.58 -24.67
C LEU A 8 -21.73 39.18 -24.55
N THR A 9 -21.38 37.94 -24.96
CA THR A 9 -20.00 37.42 -25.00
C THR A 9 -19.12 38.16 -26.00
N GLU A 10 -19.62 38.40 -27.21
CA GLU A 10 -18.88 39.11 -28.25
C GLU A 10 -18.73 40.59 -27.87
N LYS A 11 -19.80 41.22 -27.36
CA LYS A 11 -19.77 42.59 -26.83
C LYS A 11 -18.74 42.73 -25.71
N PHE A 12 -18.65 41.74 -24.82
CA PHE A 12 -17.67 41.67 -23.73
C PHE A 12 -16.23 41.60 -24.26
N LEU A 13 -15.92 40.68 -25.17
CA LEU A 13 -14.58 40.55 -25.76
C LEU A 13 -14.17 41.82 -26.51
N HIS A 14 -15.07 42.43 -27.29
CA HIS A 14 -14.78 43.70 -27.97
C HIS A 14 -14.50 44.85 -27.01
N CYS A 15 -15.15 44.88 -25.85
CA CYS A 15 -14.91 45.89 -24.82
C CYS A 15 -13.54 45.69 -24.14
N VAL A 16 -13.19 44.45 -23.79
CA VAL A 16 -11.85 44.10 -23.27
C VAL A 16 -10.75 44.43 -24.30
N ASP A 17 -11.03 44.22 -25.59
CA ASP A 17 -10.13 44.61 -26.67
C ASP A 17 -9.98 46.14 -26.73
N ALA A 18 -11.08 46.90 -26.75
CA ALA A 18 -11.01 48.35 -26.87
C ALA A 18 -10.37 49.06 -25.64
N GLN A 19 -10.66 48.61 -24.42
CA GLN A 19 -10.29 49.31 -23.19
C GLN A 19 -9.06 48.71 -22.48
N GLY A 20 -8.60 47.52 -22.87
CA GLY A 20 -7.42 46.84 -22.32
C GLY A 20 -7.63 46.20 -20.95
N SER A 21 -8.29 46.89 -20.02
CA SER A 21 -8.72 46.38 -18.72
C SER A 21 -10.12 46.85 -18.39
N VAL A 22 -10.99 45.95 -17.96
CA VAL A 22 -12.39 46.27 -17.64
C VAL A 22 -12.79 45.69 -16.28
N ASP A 23 -13.52 46.46 -15.49
CA ASP A 23 -14.13 45.96 -14.24
C ASP A 23 -15.60 45.56 -14.51
N THR A 24 -15.94 44.32 -14.15
CA THR A 24 -17.28 43.76 -14.37
C THR A 24 -18.42 44.56 -13.71
N LEU A 25 -18.18 45.23 -12.58
CA LEU A 25 -19.20 46.02 -11.88
C LEU A 25 -19.42 47.37 -12.57
N SER A 26 -18.34 47.99 -13.04
CA SER A 26 -18.42 49.19 -13.89
C SER A 26 -19.17 48.89 -15.19
N LEU A 27 -18.90 47.75 -15.82
CA LEU A 27 -19.60 47.30 -17.03
C LEU A 27 -21.08 47.02 -16.80
N SER A 28 -21.44 46.40 -15.68
CA SER A 28 -22.85 46.16 -15.31
C SER A 28 -23.63 47.48 -15.23
N THR A 29 -23.01 48.51 -14.65
CA THR A 29 -23.59 49.85 -14.52
C THR A 29 -23.69 50.56 -15.88
N GLU A 30 -22.63 50.51 -16.69
CA GLU A 30 -22.57 51.15 -18.01
C GLU A 30 -23.56 50.53 -19.00
N TRP A 31 -23.72 49.21 -18.97
CA TRP A 31 -24.56 48.47 -19.91
C TRP A 31 -25.99 48.26 -19.43
N GLN A 32 -26.31 48.66 -18.20
CA GLN A 32 -27.58 48.37 -17.54
C GLN A 32 -27.94 46.87 -17.60
N GLU A 33 -26.93 46.01 -17.47
CA GLU A 33 -27.10 44.56 -17.45
C GLU A 33 -26.83 44.01 -16.06
N ASP A 34 -27.53 42.92 -15.71
CA ASP A 34 -27.33 42.24 -14.43
C ASP A 34 -25.86 41.79 -14.29
N HIS A 35 -25.21 42.22 -13.20
CA HIS A 35 -23.83 41.88 -12.87
C HIS A 35 -23.58 40.37 -12.91
N GLN A 36 -24.56 39.54 -12.53
CA GLN A 36 -24.43 38.09 -12.57
C GLN A 36 -24.29 37.54 -13.99
N LYS A 37 -24.91 38.16 -15.00
CA LYS A 37 -24.74 37.76 -16.39
C LYS A 37 -23.33 38.04 -16.89
N ILE A 38 -22.80 39.22 -16.56
CA ILE A 38 -21.44 39.63 -16.95
C ILE A 38 -20.39 38.75 -16.24
N VAL A 39 -20.60 38.43 -14.97
CA VAL A 39 -19.77 37.47 -14.23
C VAL A 39 -19.86 36.07 -14.85
N GLY A 40 -21.05 35.63 -15.29
CA GLY A 40 -21.25 34.37 -15.99
C GLY A 40 -20.46 34.29 -17.30
N VAL A 41 -20.47 35.36 -18.10
CA VAL A 41 -19.66 35.50 -19.33
C VAL A 41 -18.17 35.45 -19.00
N THR A 42 -17.74 36.21 -17.98
CA THR A 42 -16.34 36.24 -17.53
C THR A 42 -15.85 34.85 -17.15
N LYS A 43 -16.60 34.10 -16.32
CA LYS A 43 -16.24 32.74 -15.93
C LYS A 43 -16.22 31.76 -17.11
N SER A 44 -17.15 31.91 -18.05
CA SER A 44 -17.20 31.06 -19.25
C SER A 44 -15.98 31.27 -20.14
N LEU A 45 -15.56 32.53 -20.32
CA LEU A 45 -14.36 32.89 -21.10
C LEU A 45 -13.06 32.53 -20.36
N GLN A 46 -13.05 32.63 -19.02
CA GLN A 46 -11.92 32.20 -18.19
C GLN A 46 -11.73 30.67 -18.20
N ALA A 47 -12.79 29.90 -18.40
CA ALA A 47 -12.73 28.44 -18.52
C ALA A 47 -12.15 27.96 -19.87
N LEU A 48 -12.02 28.85 -20.85
CA LEU A 48 -11.36 28.59 -22.12
C LEU A 48 -9.86 28.96 -22.01
N ASP A 49 -8.99 28.21 -22.69
CA ASP A 49 -7.53 28.30 -22.54
C ASP A 49 -6.97 29.73 -22.70
N ASN A 50 -6.75 30.40 -21.57
CA ASN A 50 -6.12 31.72 -21.46
C ASN A 50 -6.65 32.77 -22.45
N ILE A 51 -7.96 32.79 -22.73
CA ILE A 51 -8.57 33.84 -23.58
C ILE A 51 -8.55 35.17 -22.82
N ILE A 52 -8.93 35.17 -21.55
CA ILE A 52 -8.91 36.34 -20.66
C ILE A 52 -8.23 36.01 -19.33
N ASN A 53 -7.66 37.02 -18.68
CA ASN A 53 -7.19 36.96 -17.30
C ASN A 53 -8.18 37.74 -16.43
N ALA A 54 -8.71 37.11 -15.39
CA ALA A 54 -9.69 37.74 -14.49
C ALA A 54 -9.16 37.73 -13.05
N GLU A 55 -8.85 38.91 -12.51
CA GLU A 55 -8.45 39.08 -11.11
C GLU A 55 -9.68 39.41 -10.25
N GLN A 56 -9.90 38.62 -9.21
CA GLN A 56 -11.06 38.79 -8.33
C GLN A 56 -10.82 39.95 -7.34
N LYS A 57 -11.74 40.90 -7.30
CA LYS A 57 -11.78 41.98 -6.31
C LYS A 57 -13.05 41.87 -5.48
N THR A 58 -12.89 41.69 -4.17
CA THR A 58 -14.00 41.61 -3.23
C THR A 58 -14.06 42.88 -2.39
N VAL A 59 -15.21 43.56 -2.41
CA VAL A 59 -15.50 44.70 -1.53
C VAL A 59 -16.58 44.27 -0.56
N THR A 60 -16.29 44.37 0.74
CA THR A 60 -17.27 44.12 1.81
C THR A 60 -17.98 45.41 2.17
N LEU A 61 -19.29 45.40 2.04
CA LEU A 61 -20.20 46.47 2.43
C LEU A 61 -21.04 46.01 3.62
N TRP A 62 -21.34 46.92 4.54
CA TRP A 62 -22.26 46.66 5.64
C TRP A 62 -23.64 47.17 5.26
N GLN A 63 -24.64 46.29 5.31
CA GLN A 63 -26.04 46.65 5.10
C GLN A 63 -26.82 46.45 6.40
N LEU A 64 -27.78 47.33 6.64
CA LEU A 64 -28.78 47.15 7.68
C LEU A 64 -29.68 45.95 7.33
N THR A 65 -30.02 45.16 8.34
CA THR A 65 -31.11 44.18 8.22
C THR A 65 -32.47 44.87 8.35
N ASN A 66 -33.57 44.19 8.02
CA ASN A 66 -34.91 44.76 8.18
C ASN A 66 -35.16 45.27 9.62
N GLU A 67 -34.76 44.47 10.63
CA GLU A 67 -34.86 44.88 12.03
C GLU A 67 -33.93 46.07 12.37
N GLY A 68 -32.75 46.13 11.76
CA GLY A 68 -31.85 47.28 11.89
C GLY A 68 -32.43 48.56 11.28
N GLU A 69 -33.14 48.45 10.16
CA GLU A 69 -33.84 49.58 9.51
C GLU A 69 -35.00 50.08 10.37
N ASP A 70 -35.78 49.17 10.96
CA ASP A 70 -36.87 49.51 11.89
C ASP A 70 -36.34 50.25 13.13
N MET A 71 -35.19 49.81 13.67
CA MET A 71 -34.54 50.48 14.81
C MET A 71 -33.96 51.86 14.47
N VAL A 72 -33.59 52.09 13.22
CA VAL A 72 -33.17 53.42 12.77
C VAL A 72 -34.33 54.41 12.89
N SER A 73 -35.52 54.02 12.44
CA SER A 73 -36.73 54.88 12.49
C SER A 73 -37.36 54.97 13.88
N GLU A 74 -37.38 53.87 14.64
CA GLU A 74 -38.21 53.77 15.85
C GLU A 74 -37.42 53.69 17.17
N GLY A 75 -36.08 53.62 17.10
CA GLY A 75 -35.21 53.43 18.27
C GLY A 75 -34.97 51.95 18.61
N SER A 76 -33.92 51.69 19.39
CA SER A 76 -33.59 50.35 19.87
C SER A 76 -34.65 49.79 20.81
N HIS A 77 -34.73 48.46 20.91
CA HIS A 77 -35.70 47.80 21.79
C HIS A 77 -35.52 48.21 23.26
N GLU A 78 -34.28 48.38 23.73
CA GLU A 78 -34.00 48.87 25.09
C GLU A 78 -34.44 50.32 25.31
N ALA A 79 -34.29 51.19 24.31
CA ALA A 79 -34.74 52.57 24.40
C ALA A 79 -36.27 52.67 24.39
N LYS A 80 -36.94 51.87 23.55
CA LYS A 80 -38.41 51.76 23.54
C LYS A 80 -38.96 51.31 24.90
N VAL A 81 -38.33 50.32 25.53
CA VAL A 81 -38.72 49.86 26.87
C VAL A 81 -38.52 50.95 27.91
N PHE A 82 -37.41 51.69 27.89
CA PHE A 82 -37.20 52.80 28.81
C PHE A 82 -38.24 53.91 28.63
N LEU A 83 -38.57 54.28 27.39
CA LEU A 83 -39.56 55.30 27.06
C LEU A 83 -40.98 54.89 27.48
N ALA A 84 -41.32 53.60 27.40
CA ALA A 84 -42.61 53.06 27.80
C ALA A 84 -42.82 52.98 29.33
N VAL A 85 -41.76 53.09 30.14
CA VAL A 85 -41.87 53.13 31.62
C VAL A 85 -42.12 54.57 32.09
N PRO A 86 -43.28 54.94 32.66
CA PRO A 86 -43.52 56.26 33.22
C PRO A 86 -42.79 56.44 34.56
N GLU A 87 -42.65 57.70 35.03
CA GLU A 87 -41.93 58.02 36.28
C GLU A 87 -42.53 57.33 37.52
N ASN A 88 -43.84 57.11 37.54
CA ASN A 88 -44.55 56.44 38.64
C ASN A 88 -44.44 54.90 38.60
N GLY A 89 -43.69 54.36 37.63
CA GLY A 89 -43.55 52.93 37.38
C GLY A 89 -44.76 52.32 36.66
N ILE A 90 -44.53 51.17 36.03
CA ILE A 90 -45.54 50.41 35.28
C ILE A 90 -45.47 48.93 35.67
N GLU A 91 -46.62 48.27 35.69
CA GLU A 91 -46.67 46.83 35.95
C GLU A 91 -46.00 46.05 34.80
N LEU A 92 -45.23 45.02 35.15
CA LEU A 92 -44.41 44.28 34.18
C LEU A 92 -45.25 43.72 33.02
N ASN A 93 -46.43 43.14 33.29
CA ASN A 93 -47.26 42.57 32.23
C ASN A 93 -47.75 43.62 31.23
N ILE A 94 -48.19 44.78 31.71
CA ILE A 94 -48.67 45.89 30.87
C ILE A 94 -47.53 46.50 30.05
N LEU A 95 -46.33 46.61 30.64
CA LEU A 95 -45.14 47.05 29.91
C LEU A 95 -44.82 46.10 28.76
N MET A 96 -44.87 44.78 29.00
CA MET A 96 -44.51 43.79 27.99
C MET A 96 -45.51 43.74 26.82
N GLU A 97 -46.79 44.05 27.06
CA GLU A 97 -47.80 44.21 26.01
C GLU A 97 -47.58 45.49 25.19
N SER A 98 -47.18 46.61 25.82
CA SER A 98 -47.05 47.90 25.14
C SER A 98 -45.82 48.01 24.22
N VAL A 99 -44.75 47.26 24.49
CA VAL A 99 -43.50 47.28 23.68
C VAL A 99 -43.42 46.18 22.62
N GLY A 100 -44.46 45.34 22.50
CA GLY A 100 -44.59 44.33 21.44
C GLY A 100 -43.66 43.11 21.56
N ALA A 101 -43.56 42.35 20.47
CA ALA A 101 -42.91 41.02 20.42
C ALA A 101 -41.44 41.01 20.90
N ASN A 102 -40.70 42.10 20.66
CA ASN A 102 -39.28 42.22 21.05
C ASN A 102 -39.06 42.85 22.43
N GLY A 103 -40.15 43.08 23.19
CA GLY A 103 -40.11 43.68 24.52
C GLY A 103 -39.26 42.91 25.54
N LYS A 104 -39.22 41.56 25.47
CA LYS A 104 -38.37 40.72 26.35
C LYS A 104 -36.88 41.00 26.15
N VAL A 105 -36.46 41.20 24.91
CA VAL A 105 -35.08 41.47 24.55
C VAL A 105 -34.69 42.87 25.03
N GLY A 106 -35.53 43.87 24.73
CA GLY A 106 -35.34 45.25 25.19
C GLY A 106 -35.29 45.37 26.72
N PHE A 107 -36.19 44.66 27.43
CA PHE A 107 -36.26 44.67 28.89
C PHE A 107 -34.99 44.11 29.53
N SER A 108 -34.53 42.95 29.07
CA SER A 108 -33.29 42.33 29.58
C SER A 108 -32.08 43.25 29.36
N LYS A 109 -32.01 43.90 28.20
CA LYS A 109 -30.89 44.78 27.87
C LYS A 109 -30.93 46.10 28.64
N ALA A 110 -32.10 46.73 28.76
CA ALA A 110 -32.30 47.93 29.58
C ALA A 110 -31.98 47.68 31.07
N MET A 111 -32.31 46.50 31.60
CA MET A 111 -31.88 46.06 32.94
C MET A 111 -30.36 45.92 33.04
N SER A 112 -29.71 45.29 32.06
CA SER A 112 -28.25 45.11 32.06
C SER A 112 -27.46 46.42 31.95
N LEU A 113 -28.03 47.42 31.26
CA LEU A 113 -27.47 48.77 31.14
C LEU A 113 -27.79 49.66 32.35
N GLY A 114 -28.60 49.16 33.30
CA GLY A 114 -29.00 49.88 34.50
C GLY A 114 -29.96 51.03 34.24
N TRP A 115 -30.70 51.03 33.12
CA TRP A 115 -31.66 52.08 32.77
C TRP A 115 -32.97 51.97 33.55
N ILE A 116 -33.37 50.73 33.86
CA ILE A 116 -34.58 50.40 34.59
C ILE A 116 -34.28 49.48 35.78
N SER A 117 -35.19 49.42 36.74
CA SER A 117 -35.13 48.53 37.90
C SER A 117 -36.50 47.92 38.20
N ILE A 118 -36.52 46.68 38.70
CA ILE A 118 -37.77 45.98 39.05
C ILE A 118 -37.92 45.85 40.57
N ASN A 119 -39.08 46.22 41.10
CA ASN A 119 -39.47 45.91 42.47
C ASN A 119 -40.21 44.56 42.48
N LYS A 120 -39.56 43.51 43.01
CA LYS A 120 -40.10 42.15 43.01
C LYS A 120 -41.35 41.97 43.86
N SER A 121 -41.55 42.81 44.88
CA SER A 121 -42.70 42.75 45.77
C SER A 121 -43.96 43.30 45.11
N GLU A 122 -43.82 44.28 44.23
CA GLU A 122 -44.93 44.97 43.56
C GLU A 122 -45.10 44.60 42.08
N GLN A 123 -44.18 43.80 41.52
CA GLN A 123 -44.12 43.46 40.09
C GLN A 123 -44.12 44.70 39.16
N LYS A 124 -43.57 45.82 39.65
CA LYS A 124 -43.47 47.09 38.93
C LYS A 124 -42.05 47.41 38.51
N VAL A 125 -41.93 48.03 37.34
CA VAL A 125 -40.68 48.47 36.72
C VAL A 125 -40.61 49.99 36.81
N TYR A 126 -39.47 50.52 37.27
CA TYR A 126 -39.19 51.94 37.44
C TYR A 126 -37.98 52.36 36.61
N ARG A 127 -37.94 53.62 36.17
CA ARG A 127 -36.74 54.24 35.59
C ARG A 127 -35.71 54.47 36.68
N LYS A 128 -34.47 54.05 36.44
CA LYS A 128 -33.33 54.29 37.35
C LYS A 128 -32.54 55.55 36.96
N VAL A 129 -32.64 55.96 35.70
CA VAL A 129 -32.02 57.17 35.13
C VAL A 129 -33.09 58.07 34.54
N GLN A 130 -32.87 59.39 34.53
CA GLN A 130 -33.83 60.36 33.98
C GLN A 130 -33.80 60.44 32.44
N ALA A 131 -32.63 60.22 31.83
CA ALA A 131 -32.43 60.24 30.39
C ALA A 131 -31.46 59.13 29.97
N ILE A 132 -31.60 58.65 28.72
CA ILE A 132 -30.74 57.65 28.10
C ILE A 132 -30.18 58.18 26.79
N GLU A 133 -29.05 57.65 26.36
CA GLU A 133 -28.53 57.84 25.01
C GLU A 133 -28.64 56.52 24.24
N ASP A 134 -29.43 56.51 23.16
CA ASP A 134 -29.56 55.33 22.30
C ASP A 134 -28.36 55.21 21.36
N THR A 135 -27.27 54.68 21.92
CA THR A 135 -26.03 54.40 21.18
C THR A 135 -26.22 53.42 20.02
N VAL A 136 -27.19 52.50 20.13
CA VAL A 136 -27.49 51.51 19.08
C VAL A 136 -28.14 52.20 17.89
N GLN A 137 -29.18 53.00 18.11
CA GLN A 137 -29.82 53.78 17.05
C GLN A 137 -28.85 54.80 16.43
N ARG A 138 -27.99 55.44 17.23
CA ARG A 138 -26.95 56.36 16.74
C ARG A 138 -25.98 55.64 15.80
N ASN A 139 -25.51 54.46 16.19
CA ASN A 139 -24.58 53.68 15.39
C ASN A 139 -25.27 53.15 14.11
N LEU A 140 -26.52 52.69 14.16
CA LEU A 140 -27.25 52.25 12.96
C LEU A 140 -27.52 53.42 11.99
N ASN A 141 -27.85 54.61 12.50
CA ASN A 141 -27.96 55.83 11.68
C ASN A 141 -26.64 56.19 11.01
N GLN A 142 -25.51 55.98 11.69
CA GLN A 142 -24.20 56.18 11.10
C GLN A 142 -23.95 55.16 9.97
N VAL A 143 -24.30 53.89 10.15
CA VAL A 143 -24.24 52.89 9.07
C VAL A 143 -25.08 53.30 7.87
N LYS A 144 -26.30 53.81 8.10
CA LYS A 144 -27.18 54.29 7.01
C LYS A 144 -26.55 55.46 6.23
N LYS A 145 -25.78 56.31 6.91
CA LYS A 145 -25.17 57.50 6.31
C LYS A 145 -23.90 57.22 5.51
N ASP A 146 -23.03 56.32 5.98
CA ASP A 146 -21.70 56.10 5.39
C ASP A 146 -21.34 54.64 5.12
N GLY A 147 -22.29 53.71 5.19
CA GLY A 147 -22.03 52.28 5.01
C GLY A 147 -21.22 51.66 6.16
N GLY A 148 -21.18 52.34 7.31
CA GLY A 148 -20.47 51.91 8.52
C GLY A 148 -18.97 52.20 8.48
N ILE A 149 -18.47 53.05 7.58
CA ILE A 149 -17.03 53.34 7.45
C ILE A 149 -16.48 53.96 8.73
N SER A 150 -17.20 54.88 9.37
CA SER A 150 -16.76 55.60 10.57
C SER A 150 -16.94 54.84 11.90
N LEU A 151 -17.60 53.68 11.88
CA LEU A 151 -17.81 52.86 13.09
C LEU A 151 -16.59 52.01 13.43
N SER A 152 -16.32 51.90 14.73
CA SER A 152 -15.24 51.05 15.24
C SER A 152 -15.51 49.57 14.92
N SER A 153 -14.45 48.77 14.85
CA SER A 153 -14.57 47.31 14.66
C SER A 153 -15.32 46.63 15.81
N SER A 154 -15.25 47.19 17.03
CA SER A 154 -16.00 46.70 18.19
C SER A 154 -17.51 46.89 18.03
N ASP A 155 -17.93 48.08 17.59
CA ASP A 155 -19.35 48.41 17.41
C ASP A 155 -20.00 47.59 16.28
N LYS A 156 -19.25 47.39 15.18
CA LYS A 156 -19.68 46.52 14.07
C LYS A 156 -19.92 45.09 14.53
N ASN A 157 -19.02 44.55 15.36
CA ASN A 157 -19.13 43.19 15.88
C ASN A 157 -20.31 43.04 16.86
N ASP A 158 -20.58 44.05 17.70
CA ASP A 158 -21.75 44.04 18.58
C ASP A 158 -23.06 44.06 17.78
N LEU A 159 -23.18 44.97 16.82
CA LEU A 159 -24.36 45.07 15.95
C LEU A 159 -24.56 43.82 15.07
N LYS A 160 -23.48 43.18 14.61
CA LYS A 160 -23.53 41.89 13.88
C LYS A 160 -24.01 40.75 14.79
N LYS A 161 -23.51 40.66 16.03
CA LYS A 161 -23.98 39.65 17.01
C LYS A 161 -25.46 39.83 17.35
N ARG A 162 -25.93 41.07 17.39
CA ARG A 162 -27.35 41.42 17.57
C ARG A 162 -28.22 41.20 16.33
N LYS A 163 -27.64 40.74 15.20
CA LYS A 163 -28.30 40.54 13.90
C LYS A 163 -28.90 41.81 13.30
N LEU A 164 -28.39 42.99 13.66
CA LEU A 164 -28.86 44.28 13.14
C LEU A 164 -28.12 44.69 11.87
N LEU A 165 -26.88 44.19 11.70
CA LEU A 165 -26.07 44.35 10.50
C LEU A 165 -25.79 43.01 9.83
N GLN A 166 -25.79 43.05 8.50
CA GLN A 166 -25.29 41.98 7.66
C GLN A 166 -24.14 42.48 6.79
N GLU A 167 -23.17 41.59 6.58
CA GLU A 167 -22.01 41.86 5.73
C GLU A 167 -22.29 41.30 4.35
N ILE A 168 -22.24 42.16 3.33
CA ILE A 168 -22.41 41.78 1.93
C ILE A 168 -21.08 41.92 1.23
N SER A 169 -20.52 40.79 0.82
CA SER A 169 -19.34 40.74 -0.01
C SER A 169 -19.74 40.83 -1.48
N LEU A 170 -19.54 41.99 -2.10
CA LEU A 170 -19.71 42.15 -3.54
C LEU A 170 -18.41 41.79 -4.24
N THR A 171 -18.47 40.80 -5.12
CA THR A 171 -17.31 40.32 -5.88
C THR A 171 -17.40 40.85 -7.31
N SER A 172 -16.40 41.63 -7.72
CA SER A 172 -16.16 42.00 -9.12
C SER A 172 -14.88 41.33 -9.63
N TYR A 173 -14.72 41.30 -10.94
CA TYR A 173 -13.51 40.85 -11.62
C TYR A 173 -12.93 42.00 -12.43
N LEU A 174 -11.63 42.23 -12.28
CA LEU A 174 -10.83 43.03 -13.20
C LEU A 174 -10.32 42.11 -14.30
N VAL A 175 -10.84 42.33 -15.52
CA VAL A 175 -10.58 41.46 -16.67
C VAL A 175 -9.61 42.13 -17.62
N THR A 176 -8.58 41.40 -17.99
CA THR A 176 -7.54 41.78 -18.95
C THR A 176 -7.37 40.71 -20.01
N ARG A 177 -6.63 41.02 -21.08
CA ARG A 177 -6.36 40.07 -22.16
C ARG A 177 -5.48 38.92 -21.67
N GLY A 178 -5.85 37.69 -22.03
CA GLY A 178 -5.01 36.50 -21.86
C GLY A 178 -4.05 36.31 -23.03
N SER A 179 -3.17 35.31 -22.95
CA SER A 179 -2.18 35.02 -24.01
C SER A 179 -2.80 34.49 -25.30
N SER A 180 -4.02 33.95 -25.25
CA SER A 180 -4.77 33.38 -26.38
C SER A 180 -6.01 34.19 -26.74
N PHE A 181 -6.00 35.50 -26.48
CA PHE A 181 -7.16 36.37 -26.70
C PHE A 181 -7.65 36.34 -28.16
N THR A 182 -8.95 36.09 -28.35
CA THR A 182 -9.62 36.08 -29.66
C THR A 182 -11.02 36.67 -29.53
N LEU A 183 -11.50 37.31 -30.60
CA LEU A 183 -12.84 37.91 -30.67
C LEU A 183 -13.93 36.85 -30.94
N GLN A 184 -13.56 35.68 -31.48
CA GLN A 184 -14.47 34.57 -31.75
C GLN A 184 -13.88 33.25 -31.20
N PRO A 185 -14.19 32.90 -29.94
CA PRO A 185 -13.75 31.64 -29.36
C PRO A 185 -14.36 30.45 -30.11
N LYS A 186 -13.52 29.52 -30.61
CA LYS A 186 -14.02 28.26 -31.16
C LYS A 186 -14.50 27.35 -30.02
N LYS A 187 -15.73 26.86 -30.11
CA LYS A 187 -16.28 25.89 -29.16
C LYS A 187 -15.77 24.49 -29.52
N LEU A 188 -14.94 23.90 -28.67
CA LEU A 188 -14.47 22.52 -28.80
C LEU A 188 -15.59 21.55 -28.39
N GLU A 189 -15.71 20.43 -29.09
CA GLU A 189 -16.64 19.37 -28.71
C GLU A 189 -16.09 18.55 -27.53
N ALA A 190 -16.97 18.18 -26.59
CA ALA A 190 -16.56 17.47 -25.38
C ALA A 190 -16.38 15.97 -25.61
N ASP A 191 -17.32 15.34 -26.30
CA ASP A 191 -17.36 13.89 -26.52
C ASP A 191 -17.74 13.56 -27.96
N LEU A 192 -17.33 12.37 -28.39
CA LEU A 192 -17.72 11.80 -29.68
C LEU A 192 -19.14 11.23 -29.58
N THR A 193 -20.05 11.66 -30.45
CA THR A 193 -21.44 11.16 -30.47
C THR A 193 -21.69 10.17 -31.61
N PRO A 194 -22.68 9.26 -31.48
CA PRO A 194 -23.08 8.35 -32.56
C PRO A 194 -23.44 9.06 -33.88
N ASP A 195 -24.06 10.24 -33.80
CA ASP A 195 -24.43 11.04 -34.97
C ASP A 195 -23.20 11.64 -35.68
N MET A 196 -22.20 12.07 -34.90
CA MET A 196 -20.94 12.54 -35.46
C MET A 196 -20.22 11.42 -36.22
N ILE A 197 -20.21 10.21 -35.66
CA ILE A 197 -19.65 9.01 -36.31
C ILE A 197 -20.40 8.73 -37.61
N SER A 198 -21.74 8.74 -37.58
CA SER A 198 -22.59 8.43 -38.73
C SER A 198 -22.48 9.46 -39.85
N SER A 199 -22.37 10.76 -39.50
CA SER A 199 -22.24 11.87 -40.45
C SER A 199 -20.80 12.12 -40.92
N GLY A 200 -19.80 11.53 -40.26
CA GLY A 200 -18.38 11.81 -40.51
C GLY A 200 -17.89 13.17 -40.02
N SER A 201 -18.73 13.95 -39.34
CA SER A 201 -18.41 15.31 -38.87
C SER A 201 -17.30 15.37 -37.81
N TRP A 202 -17.02 14.26 -37.13
CA TRP A 202 -15.91 14.15 -36.18
C TRP A 202 -14.53 14.35 -36.81
N LYS A 203 -14.38 14.13 -38.13
CA LYS A 203 -13.10 14.29 -38.83
C LYS A 203 -12.65 15.76 -38.93
N THR A 204 -13.60 16.69 -38.89
CA THR A 204 -13.36 18.13 -39.09
C THR A 204 -13.54 18.95 -37.82
N LYS A 205 -14.14 18.39 -36.77
CA LYS A 205 -14.34 19.07 -35.49
C LYS A 205 -13.14 18.86 -34.56
N GLU A 206 -12.82 19.87 -33.77
CA GLU A 206 -11.78 19.80 -32.73
C GLU A 206 -12.41 19.43 -31.38
N PHE A 207 -11.77 18.49 -30.68
CA PHE A 207 -12.24 17.97 -29.40
C PHE A 207 -11.41 18.51 -28.24
N LYS A 208 -12.04 18.64 -27.07
CA LYS A 208 -11.31 18.97 -25.84
C LYS A 208 -10.36 17.82 -25.49
N PRO A 209 -9.08 18.08 -25.18
CA PRO A 209 -8.15 17.03 -24.79
C PRO A 209 -8.59 16.37 -23.48
N TYR A 210 -8.52 15.03 -23.44
CA TYR A 210 -8.86 14.26 -22.25
C TYR A 210 -7.77 14.39 -21.19
N ASN A 211 -8.16 14.70 -19.95
CA ASN A 211 -7.20 14.82 -18.85
C ASN A 211 -6.83 13.44 -18.28
N PHE A 212 -5.75 12.83 -18.79
CA PHE A 212 -5.23 11.55 -18.30
C PHE A 212 -4.60 11.60 -16.89
N HIS A 213 -4.46 12.79 -16.28
CA HIS A 213 -4.00 12.92 -14.90
C HIS A 213 -5.14 12.86 -13.87
N ALA A 214 -6.39 13.00 -14.31
CA ALA A 214 -7.54 12.86 -13.42
C ALA A 214 -7.83 11.38 -13.14
N LYS A 215 -8.31 11.08 -11.93
CA LYS A 215 -8.88 9.77 -11.66
C LYS A 215 -10.14 9.59 -12.50
N GLY A 216 -10.30 8.40 -13.09
CA GLY A 216 -11.52 8.01 -13.76
C GLY A 216 -12.71 7.98 -12.80
N VAL A 217 -13.90 7.86 -13.37
CA VAL A 217 -15.14 7.72 -12.59
C VAL A 217 -15.12 6.39 -11.83
N ASP A 218 -15.42 6.45 -10.53
CA ASP A 218 -15.57 5.23 -9.73
C ASP A 218 -16.79 4.44 -10.18
N ILE A 219 -16.56 3.20 -10.63
CA ILE A 219 -17.62 2.31 -11.09
C ILE A 219 -18.37 1.74 -9.87
N PRO A 220 -19.71 1.87 -9.80
CA PRO A 220 -20.52 1.26 -8.76
C PRO A 220 -20.33 -0.26 -8.74
N ARG A 221 -19.99 -0.83 -7.58
CA ARG A 221 -19.73 -2.26 -7.41
C ARG A 221 -20.18 -2.74 -6.03
N GLY A 222 -20.35 -4.05 -5.88
CA GLY A 222 -20.57 -4.65 -4.56
C GLY A 222 -19.29 -4.65 -3.72
N HIS A 223 -19.45 -4.53 -2.39
CA HIS A 223 -18.34 -4.53 -1.45
C HIS A 223 -18.54 -5.56 -0.36
N LEU A 224 -17.49 -6.33 -0.06
CA LEU A 224 -17.47 -7.25 1.08
C LEU A 224 -16.88 -6.55 2.30
N HIS A 225 -17.45 -6.82 3.46
CA HIS A 225 -16.95 -6.30 4.72
C HIS A 225 -15.50 -6.80 4.99
N PRO A 226 -14.56 -5.95 5.44
CA PRO A 226 -13.15 -6.34 5.65
C PRO A 226 -12.98 -7.59 6.53
N LEU A 227 -13.74 -7.69 7.62
CA LEU A 227 -13.76 -8.85 8.51
C LEU A 227 -14.18 -10.13 7.78
N MET A 228 -15.16 -10.04 6.87
CA MET A 228 -15.63 -11.20 6.09
C MET A 228 -14.61 -11.65 5.05
N LYS A 229 -13.86 -10.71 4.46
CA LYS A 229 -12.74 -11.05 3.58
C LYS A 229 -11.64 -11.81 4.35
N VAL A 230 -11.36 -11.42 5.59
CA VAL A 230 -10.39 -12.11 6.45
C VAL A 230 -10.92 -13.47 6.89
N LYS A 231 -12.21 -13.57 7.27
CA LYS A 231 -12.88 -14.83 7.58
C LYS A 231 -12.73 -15.85 6.45
N ALA A 232 -12.95 -15.43 5.21
CA ALA A 232 -12.81 -16.29 4.04
C ALA A 232 -11.37 -16.83 3.88
N GLU A 233 -10.36 -16.00 4.11
CA GLU A 233 -8.96 -16.43 4.05
C GLU A 233 -8.59 -17.44 5.16
N PHE A 234 -9.03 -17.19 6.40
CA PHE A 234 -8.82 -18.15 7.50
C PHE A 234 -9.49 -19.49 7.21
N ARG A 235 -10.74 -19.45 6.74
CA ARG A 235 -11.50 -20.64 6.32
C ARG A 235 -10.73 -21.41 5.25
N GLN A 236 -10.20 -20.73 4.24
CA GLN A 236 -9.41 -21.37 3.20
C GLN A 236 -8.14 -22.04 3.74
N ILE A 237 -7.44 -21.42 4.70
CA ILE A 237 -6.25 -22.00 5.32
C ILE A 237 -6.56 -23.31 6.04
N PHE A 238 -7.67 -23.37 6.78
CA PHE A 238 -8.11 -24.61 7.43
C PHE A 238 -8.42 -25.70 6.41
N LEU A 239 -9.15 -25.38 5.34
CA LEU A 239 -9.46 -26.32 4.27
C LEU A 239 -8.18 -26.84 3.58
N GLU A 240 -7.22 -25.96 3.28
CA GLU A 240 -5.90 -26.33 2.73
C GLU A 240 -5.10 -27.25 3.67
N MET A 241 -5.35 -27.19 4.98
CA MET A 241 -4.70 -28.03 6.00
C MET A 241 -5.47 -29.33 6.30
N GLY A 242 -6.55 -29.60 5.56
CA GLY A 242 -7.36 -30.80 5.69
C GLY A 242 -8.30 -30.78 6.89
N PHE A 243 -8.73 -29.60 7.35
CA PHE A 243 -9.72 -29.47 8.41
C PHE A 243 -11.14 -29.45 7.84
N THR A 244 -12.07 -30.02 8.60
CA THR A 244 -13.52 -30.03 8.31
C THR A 244 -14.22 -28.94 9.13
N GLU A 245 -15.08 -28.16 8.50
CA GLU A 245 -15.82 -27.07 9.15
C GLU A 245 -16.94 -27.64 10.05
N MET A 246 -16.95 -27.25 11.32
CA MET A 246 -17.99 -27.66 12.28
C MET A 246 -19.24 -26.80 12.14
N PRO A 247 -20.44 -27.38 12.32
CA PRO A 247 -21.68 -26.60 12.37
C PRO A 247 -21.76 -25.79 13.66
N THR A 248 -21.87 -24.47 13.52
CA THR A 248 -21.95 -23.51 14.64
C THR A 248 -23.30 -22.79 14.71
N ASN A 249 -24.34 -23.38 14.13
CA ASN A 249 -25.69 -22.83 13.95
C ASN A 249 -26.52 -22.69 15.26
N ARG A 250 -25.88 -22.27 16.35
CA ARG A 250 -26.45 -22.13 17.68
C ARG A 250 -25.68 -21.08 18.49
N TYR A 251 -26.34 -19.96 18.80
CA TYR A 251 -25.79 -18.94 19.70
C TYR A 251 -26.11 -19.19 21.16
N VAL A 252 -27.32 -19.68 21.45
CA VAL A 252 -27.73 -20.08 22.80
C VAL A 252 -27.21 -21.48 23.08
N GLU A 253 -26.37 -21.62 24.11
CA GLU A 253 -25.83 -22.90 24.55
C GLU A 253 -26.21 -23.14 26.01
N SER A 254 -26.27 -24.41 26.42
CA SER A 254 -26.47 -24.72 27.83
C SER A 254 -25.16 -24.61 28.60
N SER A 255 -25.23 -24.24 29.89
CA SER A 255 -24.09 -24.26 30.80
C SER A 255 -23.39 -25.62 30.82
N PHE A 256 -24.15 -26.71 30.63
CA PHE A 256 -23.57 -28.05 30.45
C PHE A 256 -22.53 -28.08 29.33
N TRP A 257 -22.91 -27.73 28.09
CA TRP A 257 -22.00 -27.84 26.94
C TRP A 257 -20.98 -26.72 26.89
N ASN A 258 -21.34 -25.53 27.39
CA ASN A 258 -20.43 -24.40 27.40
C ASN A 258 -19.35 -24.51 28.48
N PHE A 259 -19.60 -25.21 29.58
CA PHE A 259 -18.65 -25.24 30.68
C PHE A 259 -18.44 -26.64 31.30
N ASP A 260 -19.51 -27.33 31.73
CA ASP A 260 -19.37 -28.60 32.48
C ASP A 260 -18.72 -29.69 31.63
N ALA A 261 -19.14 -29.82 30.38
CA ALA A 261 -18.62 -30.78 29.40
C ALA A 261 -17.14 -30.52 29.04
N LEU A 262 -16.64 -29.31 29.30
CA LEU A 262 -15.23 -28.95 29.13
C LEU A 262 -14.40 -29.27 30.38
N PHE A 263 -15.00 -29.78 31.45
CA PHE A 263 -14.34 -29.90 32.74
C PHE A 263 -13.98 -28.54 33.36
N GLN A 264 -14.77 -27.49 33.09
CA GLN A 264 -14.65 -26.22 33.80
C GLN A 264 -15.55 -26.21 35.04
N PRO A 265 -15.03 -25.93 36.24
CA PRO A 265 -15.81 -26.06 37.48
C PRO A 265 -16.94 -25.04 37.58
N GLN A 266 -18.00 -25.35 38.34
CA GLN A 266 -19.19 -24.50 38.46
C GLN A 266 -18.93 -23.19 39.21
N GLN A 267 -17.95 -23.18 40.12
CA GLN A 267 -17.49 -22.00 40.87
C GLN A 267 -16.49 -21.12 40.09
N HIS A 268 -16.27 -21.38 38.80
CA HIS A 268 -15.32 -20.61 38.00
C HIS A 268 -15.86 -19.20 37.72
N PRO A 269 -15.07 -18.12 37.90
CA PRO A 269 -15.54 -16.73 37.77
C PRO A 269 -16.15 -16.43 36.40
N ALA A 270 -15.62 -17.01 35.32
CA ALA A 270 -16.20 -16.87 33.98
C ALA A 270 -17.67 -17.33 33.86
N ARG A 271 -18.23 -18.06 34.83
CA ARG A 271 -19.66 -18.43 34.89
C ARG A 271 -20.53 -17.37 35.60
N ASP A 272 -19.93 -16.34 36.18
CA ASP A 272 -20.67 -15.29 36.88
C ASP A 272 -21.43 -14.41 35.88
N MET A 273 -22.54 -13.82 36.32
CA MET A 273 -23.36 -12.91 35.50
C MET A 273 -22.59 -11.67 35.03
N GLN A 274 -21.49 -11.33 35.71
CA GLN A 274 -20.61 -10.24 35.30
C GLN A 274 -19.82 -10.56 34.03
N ASP A 275 -19.54 -11.84 33.74
CA ASP A 275 -18.73 -12.28 32.59
C ASP A 275 -19.57 -12.95 31.49
N THR A 276 -20.69 -13.58 31.85
CA THR A 276 -21.52 -14.36 30.93
C THR A 276 -22.94 -13.82 30.80
N PHE A 277 -23.44 -13.72 29.56
CA PHE A 277 -24.84 -13.43 29.28
C PHE A 277 -25.70 -14.68 29.43
N PHE A 278 -26.40 -14.78 30.57
CA PHE A 278 -27.45 -15.78 30.75
C PHE A 278 -28.74 -15.38 30.03
N VAL A 279 -29.45 -16.37 29.52
CA VAL A 279 -30.71 -16.18 28.79
C VAL A 279 -31.87 -16.20 29.78
N SER A 280 -32.81 -15.26 29.63
CA SER A 280 -34.07 -15.27 30.39
C SER A 280 -35.10 -16.20 29.77
N ASP A 281 -35.21 -16.20 28.44
CA ASP A 281 -36.11 -17.08 27.67
C ASP A 281 -35.44 -17.55 26.35
N PRO A 282 -35.29 -18.86 26.10
CA PRO A 282 -35.55 -19.97 27.03
C PRO A 282 -34.45 -20.03 28.12
N GLY A 283 -34.80 -19.85 29.40
CA GLY A 283 -33.80 -19.71 30.47
C GLY A 283 -33.14 -21.01 30.94
N VAL A 284 -33.79 -22.16 30.72
CA VAL A 284 -33.26 -23.47 31.09
C VAL A 284 -33.46 -24.49 29.97
N THR A 285 -32.62 -25.53 29.96
CA THR A 285 -32.82 -26.74 29.15
C THR A 285 -32.67 -27.98 30.02
N THR A 286 -33.47 -29.01 29.72
CA THR A 286 -33.51 -30.26 30.48
C THR A 286 -33.04 -31.47 29.66
N GLU A 287 -32.79 -31.28 28.37
CA GLU A 287 -32.42 -32.35 27.45
C GLU A 287 -30.91 -32.51 27.35
N PHE A 288 -30.39 -33.52 28.03
CA PHE A 288 -28.98 -33.91 27.97
C PHE A 288 -28.84 -35.42 27.75
N PRO A 289 -27.71 -35.90 27.19
CA PRO A 289 -27.43 -37.33 27.19
C PRO A 289 -27.22 -37.81 28.64
N ALA A 290 -28.23 -38.46 29.22
CA ALA A 290 -28.26 -38.80 30.65
C ALA A 290 -27.02 -39.59 31.10
N GLY A 291 -26.58 -40.57 30.30
CA GLY A 291 -25.37 -41.35 30.60
C GLY A 291 -24.08 -40.52 30.57
N TYR A 292 -24.02 -39.46 29.77
CA TYR A 292 -22.87 -38.54 29.74
C TYR A 292 -22.91 -37.55 30.91
N LEU A 293 -24.10 -37.01 31.22
CA LEU A 293 -24.33 -36.11 32.34
C LEU A 293 -23.86 -36.71 33.67
N GLU A 294 -24.24 -37.96 33.95
CA GLU A 294 -23.84 -38.65 35.19
C GLU A 294 -22.32 -38.89 35.26
N LYS A 295 -21.67 -39.22 34.13
CA LYS A 295 -20.21 -39.35 34.08
C LYS A 295 -19.52 -38.02 34.35
N VAL A 296 -20.01 -36.93 33.77
CA VAL A 296 -19.49 -35.57 33.99
C VAL A 296 -19.66 -35.19 35.45
N LYS A 297 -20.87 -35.33 36.02
CA LYS A 297 -21.16 -35.10 37.44
C LYS A 297 -20.20 -35.86 38.35
N LYS A 298 -19.99 -37.16 38.09
CA LYS A 298 -19.06 -38.00 38.86
C LYS A 298 -17.63 -37.47 38.79
N VAL A 299 -17.11 -37.20 37.60
CA VAL A 299 -15.73 -36.76 37.41
C VAL A 299 -15.46 -35.38 38.00
N HIS A 300 -16.42 -34.45 37.91
CA HIS A 300 -16.31 -33.14 38.55
C HIS A 300 -16.29 -33.24 40.07
N SER A 301 -17.21 -34.02 40.65
CA SER A 301 -17.40 -34.07 42.11
C SER A 301 -16.42 -35.02 42.81
N GLN A 302 -16.28 -36.25 42.33
CA GLN A 302 -15.56 -37.35 43.01
C GLN A 302 -14.26 -37.73 42.31
N GLY A 303 -14.01 -37.19 41.11
CA GLY A 303 -12.90 -37.61 40.27
C GLY A 303 -13.18 -38.87 39.45
N GLY A 304 -12.17 -39.31 38.72
CA GLY A 304 -12.24 -40.43 37.79
C GLY A 304 -11.15 -40.35 36.72
N TYR A 305 -10.91 -41.47 36.04
CA TYR A 305 -9.93 -41.56 34.94
C TYR A 305 -8.51 -41.11 35.32
N GLY A 306 -8.11 -41.35 36.57
CA GLY A 306 -6.79 -40.95 37.11
C GLY A 306 -6.77 -39.55 37.75
N SER A 307 -7.87 -38.80 37.70
CA SER A 307 -8.02 -37.49 38.32
C SER A 307 -8.76 -37.56 39.65
N ILE A 308 -8.45 -36.64 40.57
CA ILE A 308 -9.16 -36.46 41.85
C ILE A 308 -10.44 -35.62 41.71
N GLY A 309 -10.72 -35.07 40.51
CA GLY A 309 -11.83 -34.17 40.30
C GLY A 309 -11.62 -32.80 40.97
N TYR A 310 -12.68 -32.03 41.12
CA TYR A 310 -12.67 -30.73 41.81
C TYR A 310 -13.16 -30.81 43.27
N ASN A 311 -13.60 -31.99 43.73
CA ASN A 311 -14.02 -32.25 45.10
C ASN A 311 -15.06 -31.25 45.64
N TYR A 312 -16.13 -31.03 44.87
CA TYR A 312 -17.25 -30.17 45.23
C TYR A 312 -18.60 -30.82 44.87
N ASP A 313 -19.68 -30.29 45.43
CA ASP A 313 -21.03 -30.74 45.10
C ASP A 313 -21.49 -30.15 43.76
N TRP A 314 -21.57 -31.00 42.73
CA TRP A 314 -21.95 -30.62 41.39
C TRP A 314 -23.48 -30.51 41.26
N LYS A 315 -23.96 -29.30 40.96
CA LYS A 315 -25.39 -28.95 40.94
C LYS A 315 -25.97 -29.06 39.54
N VAL A 316 -27.08 -29.79 39.41
CA VAL A 316 -27.77 -29.97 38.12
C VAL A 316 -28.40 -28.66 37.66
N GLU A 317 -28.89 -27.85 38.59
CA GLU A 317 -29.58 -26.59 38.32
C GLU A 317 -28.64 -25.59 37.61
N GLU A 318 -27.36 -25.59 37.94
CA GLU A 318 -26.34 -24.76 37.27
C GLU A 318 -26.09 -25.21 35.83
N THR A 319 -26.18 -26.51 35.56
CA THR A 319 -25.96 -27.06 34.21
C THR A 319 -27.10 -26.76 33.25
N GLN A 320 -28.32 -26.60 33.80
CA GLN A 320 -29.55 -26.39 33.05
C GLN A 320 -29.68 -24.97 32.51
N LYS A 321 -28.99 -23.99 33.10
CA LYS A 321 -29.06 -22.58 32.68
C LYS A 321 -28.60 -22.43 31.23
N ASN A 322 -29.38 -21.70 30.44
CA ASN A 322 -28.99 -21.33 29.08
C ASN A 322 -28.25 -19.99 29.09
N LEU A 323 -27.30 -19.84 28.18
CA LEU A 323 -26.47 -18.67 28.01
C LEU A 323 -26.20 -18.41 26.53
N LEU A 324 -25.72 -17.21 26.21
CA LEU A 324 -25.07 -16.97 24.93
C LEU A 324 -23.65 -17.55 24.99
N ARG A 325 -23.30 -18.42 24.04
CA ARG A 325 -22.01 -19.12 24.05
C ARG A 325 -20.84 -18.15 24.20
N THR A 326 -19.94 -18.44 25.14
CA THR A 326 -18.83 -17.54 25.49
C THR A 326 -17.57 -17.80 24.66
N HIS A 327 -17.51 -18.97 24.03
CA HIS A 327 -16.43 -19.43 23.16
C HIS A 327 -16.92 -20.59 22.28
N THR A 328 -16.24 -20.83 21.15
CA THR A 328 -16.56 -21.91 20.22
C THR A 328 -16.18 -23.30 20.73
N THR A 329 -15.45 -23.41 21.84
CA THR A 329 -15.03 -24.68 22.46
C THR A 329 -16.22 -25.57 22.84
N SER A 330 -17.38 -24.98 23.09
CA SER A 330 -18.62 -25.71 23.34
C SER A 330 -19.09 -26.51 22.11
N VAL A 331 -18.90 -25.95 20.91
CA VAL A 331 -19.15 -26.64 19.63
C VAL A 331 -18.18 -27.80 19.47
N SER A 332 -16.90 -27.58 19.79
CA SER A 332 -15.88 -28.64 19.78
C SER A 332 -16.22 -29.78 20.74
N ALA A 333 -16.73 -29.49 21.94
CA ALA A 333 -17.19 -30.50 22.88
C ALA A 333 -18.33 -31.36 22.31
N ARG A 334 -19.31 -30.74 21.65
CA ARG A 334 -20.41 -31.46 20.99
C ARG A 334 -19.89 -32.37 19.87
N MET A 335 -18.99 -31.87 19.03
CA MET A 335 -18.42 -32.64 17.93
C MET A 335 -17.55 -33.80 18.42
N LEU A 336 -16.75 -33.59 19.47
CA LEU A 336 -15.94 -34.65 20.09
C LEU A 336 -16.82 -35.69 20.79
N TYR A 337 -17.90 -35.28 21.44
CA TYR A 337 -18.86 -36.22 22.02
C TYR A 337 -19.50 -37.09 20.94
N GLN A 338 -19.94 -36.50 19.82
CA GLN A 338 -20.49 -37.24 18.68
C GLN A 338 -19.46 -38.21 18.07
N LEU A 339 -18.20 -37.77 17.92
CA LEU A 339 -17.10 -38.61 17.48
C LEU A 339 -16.89 -39.81 18.41
N ALA A 340 -17.03 -39.60 19.73
CA ALA A 340 -16.90 -40.65 20.73
C ALA A 340 -18.03 -41.68 20.71
N GLN A 341 -19.19 -41.35 20.12
CA GLN A 341 -20.32 -42.29 20.00
C GLN A 341 -20.21 -43.21 18.77
N GLN A 342 -19.21 -43.04 17.93
CA GLN A 342 -19.00 -43.91 16.76
C GLN A 342 -18.47 -45.28 17.20
N ASP A 343 -18.84 -46.34 16.48
CA ASP A 343 -18.39 -47.72 16.77
C ASP A 343 -16.86 -47.84 16.78
N LYS A 344 -16.18 -47.06 15.92
CA LYS A 344 -14.73 -46.99 15.83
C LYS A 344 -14.30 -45.54 15.74
N PHE A 345 -13.34 -45.17 16.59
CA PHE A 345 -12.70 -43.86 16.51
C PHE A 345 -11.97 -43.71 15.17
N THR A 346 -12.12 -42.54 14.55
CA THR A 346 -11.39 -42.14 13.34
C THR A 346 -10.71 -40.79 13.60
N PRO A 347 -9.40 -40.66 13.34
CA PRO A 347 -8.69 -39.38 13.47
C PRO A 347 -9.35 -38.27 12.65
N ILE A 348 -9.46 -37.08 13.23
CA ILE A 348 -10.18 -35.98 12.59
C ILE A 348 -9.60 -34.61 12.95
N LYS A 349 -9.78 -33.67 12.02
CA LYS A 349 -9.39 -32.26 12.14
C LYS A 349 -10.64 -31.41 11.95
N TYR A 350 -11.00 -30.63 12.95
CA TYR A 350 -12.18 -29.78 12.94
C TYR A 350 -11.81 -28.31 13.11
N PHE A 351 -12.54 -27.42 12.45
CA PHE A 351 -12.42 -25.99 12.67
C PHE A 351 -13.76 -25.29 12.70
N SER A 352 -13.82 -24.13 13.32
CA SER A 352 -14.98 -23.22 13.26
C SER A 352 -14.53 -21.77 13.26
N ILE A 353 -15.35 -20.91 12.65
CA ILE A 353 -15.17 -19.45 12.70
C ILE A 353 -16.53 -18.81 12.92
N ASP A 354 -16.82 -18.44 14.17
CA ASP A 354 -18.14 -17.91 14.48
C ASP A 354 -18.20 -16.99 15.69
N LYS A 355 -19.32 -16.28 15.82
CA LYS A 355 -19.55 -15.25 16.83
C LYS A 355 -19.72 -15.84 18.23
N VAL A 356 -19.11 -15.23 19.23
CA VAL A 356 -19.23 -15.56 20.65
C VAL A 356 -19.57 -14.30 21.44
N PHE A 357 -20.09 -14.47 22.65
CA PHE A 357 -20.66 -13.39 23.45
C PHE A 357 -20.06 -13.40 24.85
N ARG A 358 -19.60 -12.23 25.32
CA ARG A 358 -19.05 -12.07 26.67
C ARG A 358 -19.53 -10.77 27.26
N ASN A 359 -19.91 -10.78 28.53
CA ASN A 359 -20.38 -9.59 29.23
C ASN A 359 -19.20 -8.70 29.67
N GLU A 360 -18.28 -8.41 28.74
CA GLU A 360 -17.13 -7.58 28.99
C GLU A 360 -17.49 -6.09 28.81
N THR A 361 -16.79 -5.23 29.54
CA THR A 361 -16.96 -3.78 29.38
C THR A 361 -16.48 -3.34 28.00
N LEU A 362 -17.35 -2.65 27.25
CA LEU A 362 -17.03 -2.19 25.89
C LEU A 362 -15.92 -1.14 25.91
N ASP A 363 -14.79 -1.42 25.26
CA ASP A 363 -13.67 -0.50 25.10
C ASP A 363 -13.19 -0.44 23.63
N ALA A 364 -11.99 0.08 23.36
CA ALA A 364 -11.44 0.20 22.00
C ALA A 364 -10.95 -1.15 21.42
N THR A 365 -10.84 -2.17 22.27
CA THR A 365 -10.25 -3.49 22.01
C THR A 365 -11.20 -4.66 22.30
N HIS A 366 -12.23 -4.46 23.12
CA HIS A 366 -13.18 -5.46 23.57
C HIS A 366 -14.61 -5.09 23.15
N LEU A 367 -15.33 -6.08 22.65
CA LEU A 367 -16.75 -6.01 22.31
C LEU A 367 -17.50 -7.11 23.05
N ALA A 368 -18.78 -6.85 23.35
CA ALA A 368 -19.68 -7.84 23.92
C ALA A 368 -19.93 -9.04 22.98
N GLU A 369 -19.71 -8.84 21.68
CA GLU A 369 -19.74 -9.89 20.66
C GLU A 369 -18.55 -9.77 19.71
N PHE A 370 -17.91 -10.89 19.39
CA PHE A 370 -16.78 -10.96 18.47
C PHE A 370 -16.67 -12.37 17.87
N HIS A 371 -15.86 -12.57 16.83
CA HIS A 371 -15.71 -13.87 16.19
C HIS A 371 -14.48 -14.60 16.71
N GLN A 372 -14.70 -15.83 17.17
CA GLN A 372 -13.65 -16.75 17.55
C GLN A 372 -13.40 -17.74 16.42
N ILE A 373 -12.12 -17.96 16.14
CA ILE A 373 -11.59 -18.99 15.26
C ILE A 373 -11.07 -20.09 16.15
N GLU A 374 -11.41 -21.34 15.84
CA GLU A 374 -10.92 -22.49 16.60
C GLU A 374 -10.54 -23.64 15.67
N GLY A 375 -9.42 -24.30 16.00
CA GLY A 375 -8.95 -25.51 15.36
C GLY A 375 -8.78 -26.62 16.40
N VAL A 376 -9.22 -27.83 16.08
CA VAL A 376 -9.18 -29.01 16.94
C VAL A 376 -8.68 -30.20 16.12
N VAL A 377 -7.74 -30.97 16.68
CA VAL A 377 -7.24 -32.20 16.06
C VAL A 377 -7.32 -33.32 17.09
N ALA A 378 -8.04 -34.39 16.76
CA ALA A 378 -8.15 -35.59 17.56
C ALA A 378 -7.46 -36.75 16.84
N ASP A 379 -6.46 -37.34 17.47
CA ASP A 379 -5.71 -38.46 16.93
C ASP A 379 -5.08 -39.29 18.07
N TYR A 380 -4.50 -40.43 17.71
CA TYR A 380 -3.78 -41.29 18.64
C TYR A 380 -2.46 -40.65 19.08
N ASN A 381 -2.23 -40.64 20.40
CA ASN A 381 -0.95 -40.30 21.03
C ASN A 381 -0.36 -38.93 20.68
N LEU A 382 -1.20 -37.94 20.33
CA LEU A 382 -0.74 -36.57 20.09
C LEU A 382 0.06 -36.02 21.28
N SER A 383 1.09 -35.25 20.96
CA SER A 383 2.00 -34.61 21.90
C SER A 383 1.92 -33.08 21.80
N LEU A 384 2.55 -32.41 22.76
CA LEU A 384 2.70 -30.95 22.70
C LEU A 384 3.49 -30.49 21.46
N GLY A 385 4.43 -31.32 20.99
CA GLY A 385 5.21 -31.06 19.79
C GLY A 385 4.34 -31.02 18.52
N ASP A 386 3.32 -31.88 18.44
CA ASP A 386 2.38 -31.90 17.33
C ASP A 386 1.53 -30.63 17.29
N LEU A 387 1.07 -30.15 18.46
CA LEU A 387 0.40 -28.86 18.59
C LEU A 387 1.30 -27.72 18.10
N MET A 388 2.54 -27.64 18.57
CA MET A 388 3.48 -26.60 18.13
C MET A 388 3.77 -26.68 16.62
N GLY A 389 3.87 -27.89 16.05
CA GLY A 389 4.06 -28.11 14.61
C GLY A 389 2.86 -27.66 13.78
N MET A 390 1.65 -27.98 14.23
CA MET A 390 0.39 -27.54 13.61
C MET A 390 0.26 -26.02 13.66
N LEU A 391 0.53 -25.40 14.81
CA LEU A 391 0.50 -23.95 14.97
C LEU A 391 1.53 -23.25 14.07
N LYS A 392 2.77 -23.75 14.02
CA LYS A 392 3.78 -23.22 13.08
C LYS A 392 3.31 -23.27 11.63
N SER A 393 2.70 -24.39 11.21
CA SER A 393 2.19 -24.55 9.84
C SER A 393 1.03 -23.59 9.55
N PHE A 394 0.10 -23.45 10.51
CA PHE A 394 -1.05 -22.56 10.42
C PHE A 394 -0.63 -21.08 10.33
N PHE A 395 0.19 -20.60 11.26
CA PHE A 395 0.64 -19.21 11.27
C PHE A 395 1.63 -18.89 10.14
N MET A 396 2.40 -19.86 9.65
CA MET A 396 3.18 -19.69 8.44
C MET A 396 2.27 -19.36 7.24
N LYS A 397 1.16 -20.08 7.05
CA LYS A 397 0.17 -19.76 6.01
C LYS A 397 -0.50 -18.40 6.19
N LEU A 398 -0.60 -17.90 7.43
CA LEU A 398 -1.07 -16.53 7.73
C LEU A 398 -0.04 -15.43 7.43
N GLY A 399 1.21 -15.78 7.13
CA GLY A 399 2.30 -14.82 6.95
C GLY A 399 2.99 -14.40 8.25
N LEU A 400 2.89 -15.21 9.30
CA LEU A 400 3.43 -14.97 10.64
C LEU A 400 4.42 -16.09 11.03
N PRO A 401 5.62 -16.13 10.41
CA PRO A 401 6.56 -17.24 10.59
C PRO A 401 7.27 -17.25 11.96
N GLN A 402 7.31 -16.11 12.66
CA GLN A 402 8.04 -15.95 13.93
C GLN A 402 7.12 -16.18 15.12
N LEU A 403 7.10 -17.41 15.65
CA LEU A 403 6.31 -17.78 16.81
C LEU A 403 7.14 -18.00 18.08
N LYS A 404 6.54 -17.64 19.22
CA LYS A 404 6.95 -18.04 20.57
C LYS A 404 5.75 -18.60 21.31
N PHE A 405 6.02 -19.53 22.23
CA PHE A 405 5.01 -20.17 23.05
C PHE A 405 5.31 -19.88 24.51
N LYS A 406 4.29 -19.50 25.28
CA LYS A 406 4.39 -19.23 26.71
C LYS A 406 3.42 -20.15 27.45
N PRO A 407 3.86 -20.91 28.48
CA PRO A 407 2.95 -21.70 29.29
C PRO A 407 1.80 -20.85 29.84
N ALA A 408 0.60 -21.41 29.80
CA ALA A 408 -0.62 -20.75 30.24
C ALA A 408 -1.49 -21.71 31.05
N TYR A 409 -2.64 -21.24 31.50
CA TYR A 409 -3.64 -22.05 32.16
C TYR A 409 -4.99 -21.89 31.44
N ASN A 410 -5.58 -22.99 31.00
CA ASN A 410 -7.01 -23.05 30.72
C ASN A 410 -7.62 -24.26 31.46
N PRO A 411 -8.80 -24.13 32.08
CA PRO A 411 -9.40 -25.21 32.88
C PRO A 411 -9.51 -26.56 32.14
N TYR A 412 -9.77 -26.50 30.83
CA TYR A 412 -10.05 -27.64 29.99
C TYR A 412 -8.84 -28.18 29.22
N THR A 413 -7.63 -27.62 29.42
CA THR A 413 -6.41 -28.12 28.76
C THR A 413 -5.26 -28.35 29.73
N GLU A 414 -4.51 -29.42 29.51
CA GLU A 414 -3.24 -29.68 30.18
C GLU A 414 -2.33 -30.51 29.24
N PRO A 415 -1.17 -29.98 28.80
CA PRO A 415 -0.65 -28.62 28.99
C PRO A 415 -1.36 -27.54 28.13
N SER A 416 -1.21 -26.26 28.53
CA SER A 416 -1.69 -25.08 27.78
C SER A 416 -0.55 -24.12 27.41
N MET A 417 -0.70 -23.40 26.29
CA MET A 417 0.22 -22.35 25.89
C MET A 417 -0.48 -21.19 25.17
N GLU A 418 -0.06 -19.97 25.52
CA GLU A 418 -0.29 -18.76 24.73
C GLU A 418 0.69 -18.71 23.54
N ILE A 419 0.22 -18.14 22.44
CA ILE A 419 0.94 -18.04 21.18
C ILE A 419 1.26 -16.57 20.92
N PHE A 420 2.55 -16.27 20.76
CA PHE A 420 3.04 -14.93 20.46
C PHE A 420 3.66 -14.90 19.06
N SER A 421 3.35 -13.86 18.30
CA SER A 421 4.00 -13.58 17.02
C SER A 421 4.71 -12.23 17.06
N HIS A 422 5.88 -12.15 16.43
CA HIS A 422 6.55 -10.86 16.25
C HIS A 422 5.89 -10.06 15.14
N HIS A 423 5.50 -8.81 15.42
CA HIS A 423 4.86 -7.94 14.45
C HIS A 423 5.88 -6.93 13.89
N PRO A 424 6.24 -6.98 12.59
CA PRO A 424 7.31 -6.16 12.03
C PRO A 424 7.01 -4.65 12.13
N GLY A 425 5.76 -4.24 11.93
CA GLY A 425 5.37 -2.82 12.02
C GLY A 425 5.32 -2.25 13.45
N LEU A 426 5.26 -3.09 14.49
CA LEU A 426 5.21 -2.66 15.89
C LEU A 426 6.52 -2.94 16.63
N GLY A 427 7.45 -3.70 16.03
CA GLY A 427 8.74 -4.07 16.63
C GLY A 427 8.63 -4.85 17.94
N LYS A 428 7.50 -5.54 18.18
CA LYS A 428 7.24 -6.25 19.44
C LYS A 428 6.52 -7.59 19.23
N TRP A 429 6.63 -8.46 20.24
CA TRP A 429 5.86 -9.69 20.34
C TRP A 429 4.43 -9.37 20.77
N VAL A 430 3.45 -9.88 20.03
CA VAL A 430 2.02 -9.68 20.28
C VAL A 430 1.37 -11.06 20.44
N GLU A 431 0.49 -11.19 21.43
CA GLU A 431 -0.31 -12.38 21.60
C GLU A 431 -1.31 -12.53 20.45
N VAL A 432 -1.22 -13.65 19.73
CA VAL A 432 -2.03 -13.95 18.55
C VAL A 432 -3.02 -15.08 18.76
N GLY A 433 -2.96 -15.80 19.88
CA GLY A 433 -3.90 -16.86 20.20
C GLY A 433 -3.54 -17.64 21.46
N ASN A 434 -4.40 -18.57 21.82
CA ASN A 434 -4.24 -19.48 22.96
C ASN A 434 -4.47 -20.93 22.47
N SER A 435 -3.86 -21.91 23.13
CA SER A 435 -3.92 -23.32 22.75
C SER A 435 -3.63 -24.26 23.90
N GLY A 436 -3.91 -25.55 23.70
CA GLY A 436 -3.55 -26.59 24.65
C GLY A 436 -4.01 -27.97 24.22
N MET A 437 -3.76 -28.95 25.08
CA MET A 437 -4.22 -30.33 24.90
C MET A 437 -5.42 -30.58 25.82
N PHE A 438 -6.57 -31.02 25.29
CA PHE A 438 -7.76 -31.22 26.13
C PHE A 438 -7.50 -32.28 27.20
N ARG A 439 -7.99 -31.98 28.39
CA ARG A 439 -7.82 -32.79 29.59
C ARG A 439 -8.49 -34.18 29.45
N PRO A 440 -7.90 -35.25 30.01
CA PRO A 440 -8.56 -36.56 30.07
C PRO A 440 -9.92 -36.50 30.75
N GLU A 441 -10.09 -35.66 31.77
CA GLU A 441 -11.36 -35.49 32.49
C GLU A 441 -12.48 -34.89 31.62
N MET A 442 -12.13 -34.19 30.55
CA MET A 442 -13.07 -33.75 29.52
C MET A 442 -13.36 -34.88 28.52
N LEU A 443 -12.32 -35.55 28.02
CA LEU A 443 -12.44 -36.48 26.88
C LEU A 443 -12.95 -37.88 27.28
N ARG A 444 -12.52 -38.41 28.42
CA ARG A 444 -12.82 -39.78 28.86
C ARG A 444 -14.30 -39.98 29.20
N PRO A 445 -14.99 -39.05 29.88
CA PRO A 445 -16.44 -39.17 30.10
C PRO A 445 -17.26 -39.23 28.81
N MET A 446 -16.78 -38.59 27.73
CA MET A 446 -17.44 -38.65 26.41
C MET A 446 -17.41 -40.06 25.80
N GLY A 447 -16.41 -40.87 26.16
CA GLY A 447 -16.19 -42.22 25.63
C GLY A 447 -14.98 -42.37 24.71
N LEU A 448 -14.12 -41.35 24.58
CA LEU A 448 -12.94 -41.44 23.72
C LEU A 448 -11.89 -42.45 24.26
N PRO A 449 -11.29 -43.30 23.39
CA PRO A 449 -10.29 -44.30 23.77
C PRO A 449 -9.06 -43.72 24.48
N SER A 450 -8.47 -44.48 25.42
CA SER A 450 -7.39 -44.04 26.32
C SER A 450 -6.10 -43.54 25.66
N ASP A 451 -5.86 -43.97 24.43
CA ASP A 451 -4.74 -43.61 23.56
C ASP A 451 -5.05 -42.42 22.64
N VAL A 452 -6.32 -42.02 22.52
CA VAL A 452 -6.72 -40.80 21.81
C VAL A 452 -6.46 -39.57 22.67
N ARG A 453 -5.86 -38.56 22.04
CA ARG A 453 -5.59 -37.23 22.60
C ARG A 453 -6.08 -36.17 21.63
N VAL A 454 -6.45 -35.01 22.17
CA VAL A 454 -7.00 -33.92 21.37
C VAL A 454 -6.22 -32.65 21.65
N ILE A 455 -5.72 -32.02 20.59
CA ILE A 455 -5.04 -30.72 20.65
C ILE A 455 -5.94 -29.66 20.03
N ALA A 456 -5.95 -28.46 20.60
CA ALA A 456 -6.80 -27.38 20.15
C ALA A 456 -6.13 -26.02 20.28
N TRP A 457 -6.56 -25.06 19.48
CA TRP A 457 -6.16 -23.67 19.58
C TRP A 457 -7.28 -22.74 19.12
N GLY A 458 -7.23 -21.50 19.61
CA GLY A 458 -8.18 -20.47 19.22
C GLY A 458 -7.56 -19.07 19.18
N LEU A 459 -8.15 -18.22 18.35
CA LEU A 459 -7.82 -16.80 18.27
C LEU A 459 -9.03 -15.97 17.83
N SER A 460 -9.00 -14.66 18.09
CA SER A 460 -10.00 -13.72 17.56
C SER A 460 -9.75 -13.45 16.07
N LEU A 461 -10.84 -13.25 15.31
CA LEU A 461 -10.78 -12.81 13.91
C LEU A 461 -10.53 -11.30 13.79
N GLU A 462 -11.05 -10.51 14.73
CA GLU A 462 -10.99 -9.05 14.75
C GLU A 462 -9.55 -8.56 14.89
N ARG A 463 -8.78 -9.11 15.84
CA ARG A 463 -7.40 -8.64 16.10
C ARG A 463 -6.48 -8.76 14.87
N PRO A 464 -6.39 -9.90 14.17
CA PRO A 464 -5.65 -9.99 12.90
C PRO A 464 -6.18 -9.03 11.82
N THR A 465 -7.49 -8.82 11.76
CA THR A 465 -8.12 -7.91 10.79
C THR A 465 -7.73 -6.46 11.05
N MET A 466 -7.79 -6.03 12.31
CA MET A 466 -7.40 -4.69 12.75
C MET A 466 -5.93 -4.41 12.44
N ILE A 467 -5.04 -5.36 12.76
CA ILE A 467 -3.62 -5.25 12.47
C ILE A 467 -3.38 -5.14 10.95
N LYS A 468 -4.03 -5.99 10.16
CA LYS A 468 -3.84 -6.05 8.72
C LYS A 468 -4.28 -4.79 7.99
N TYR A 469 -5.40 -4.19 8.41
CA TYR A 469 -5.95 -2.98 7.79
C TYR A 469 -5.61 -1.69 8.53
N GLY A 470 -4.77 -1.76 9.58
CA GLY A 470 -4.35 -0.57 10.34
C GLY A 470 -5.46 0.09 11.15
N ILE A 471 -6.47 -0.67 11.57
CA ILE A 471 -7.62 -0.17 12.33
C ILE A 471 -7.28 -0.15 13.82
N ARG A 472 -7.48 0.99 14.47
CA ARG A 472 -7.12 1.20 15.88
C ARG A 472 -8.24 0.85 16.85
N ASN A 473 -9.49 1.04 16.46
CA ASN A 473 -10.66 0.82 17.29
C ASN A 473 -11.54 -0.27 16.68
N ILE A 474 -11.84 -1.30 17.45
CA ILE A 474 -12.65 -2.44 17.00
C ILE A 474 -14.07 -2.04 16.56
N ARG A 475 -14.61 -0.94 17.12
CA ARG A 475 -15.95 -0.42 16.79
C ARG A 475 -16.04 0.22 15.41
N ASP A 476 -14.90 0.65 14.87
CA ASP A 476 -14.81 1.14 13.49
C ASP A 476 -14.83 -0.03 12.49
N LEU A 477 -14.51 -1.24 12.97
CA LEU A 477 -14.53 -2.46 12.18
C LEU A 477 -15.86 -3.22 12.31
N VAL A 478 -16.49 -3.26 13.49
CA VAL A 478 -17.66 -4.11 13.74
C VAL A 478 -18.81 -3.31 14.33
N GLY A 479 -20.01 -3.49 13.76
CA GLY A 479 -21.26 -2.93 14.27
C GLY A 479 -21.93 -1.96 13.31
N HIS A 480 -23.08 -1.42 13.71
CA HIS A 480 -23.90 -0.54 12.88
C HIS A 480 -23.28 0.85 12.65
N LYS A 481 -22.20 1.20 13.36
CA LYS A 481 -21.45 2.46 13.22
C LYS A 481 -20.25 2.36 12.27
N VAL A 482 -20.10 1.23 11.58
CA VAL A 482 -19.01 1.03 10.62
C VAL A 482 -19.03 2.13 9.53
N ASP A 483 -17.86 2.67 9.21
CA ASP A 483 -17.73 3.59 8.08
C ASP A 483 -17.83 2.82 6.75
N LEU A 484 -18.90 3.07 5.99
CA LEU A 484 -19.08 2.44 4.69
C LEU A 484 -18.00 2.85 3.68
N ASN A 485 -17.43 4.05 3.78
CA ASN A 485 -16.32 4.46 2.92
C ASN A 485 -15.08 3.60 3.17
N MET A 486 -14.82 3.22 4.43
CA MET A 486 -13.80 2.24 4.76
C MET A 486 -14.09 0.90 4.07
N VAL A 487 -15.33 0.40 4.13
CA VAL A 487 -15.72 -0.87 3.47
C VAL A 487 -15.52 -0.80 1.95
N ILE A 488 -15.89 0.33 1.33
CA ILE A 488 -15.82 0.58 -0.12
C ILE A 488 -14.38 0.64 -0.61
N SER A 489 -13.54 1.39 0.10
CA SER A 489 -12.13 1.64 -0.26
C SER A 489 -11.18 0.51 0.16
N ASN A 490 -11.60 -0.36 1.07
CA ASN A 490 -10.76 -1.42 1.61
C ASN A 490 -10.32 -2.40 0.51
N PRO A 491 -9.01 -2.68 0.38
CA PRO A 491 -8.48 -3.55 -0.66
C PRO A 491 -8.92 -5.01 -0.46
N ILE A 492 -8.59 -5.86 -1.42
CA ILE A 492 -8.78 -7.30 -1.28
C ILE A 492 -7.89 -7.82 -0.14
N CYS A 493 -8.42 -8.73 0.68
CA CYS A 493 -7.66 -9.40 1.71
C CYS A 493 -6.63 -10.33 1.06
N ARG A 494 -5.37 -9.89 0.95
CA ARG A 494 -4.25 -10.78 0.58
C ARG A 494 -3.45 -11.05 1.84
N LEU A 495 -3.65 -12.19 2.49
CA LEU A 495 -2.71 -12.54 3.56
C LEU A 495 -1.36 -12.70 2.86
N ASN A 496 -0.29 -12.23 3.49
CA ASN A 496 1.06 -12.47 3.00
C ASN A 496 1.35 -13.94 3.24
N LYS A 497 0.61 -14.82 2.56
CA LYS A 497 0.95 -16.21 2.40
C LYS A 497 2.40 -16.13 1.95
N PRO A 498 3.37 -16.75 2.64
CA PRO A 498 4.56 -17.15 1.94
C PRO A 498 3.99 -18.05 0.85
N CYS A 499 3.74 -17.47 -0.33
CA CYS A 499 3.68 -18.20 -1.58
C CYS A 499 4.92 -19.03 -1.46
N GLY A 500 4.76 -20.33 -1.17
CA GLY A 500 5.84 -21.17 -0.69
C GLY A 500 7.00 -20.83 -1.58
N ASP A 501 8.00 -20.12 -1.03
CA ASP A 501 8.99 -19.48 -1.89
C ASP A 501 9.52 -20.69 -2.65
N SER A 502 9.27 -20.74 -3.96
CA SER A 502 9.88 -21.77 -4.77
C SER A 502 11.35 -21.79 -4.32
N PRO A 503 11.99 -22.95 -4.12
CA PRO A 503 13.40 -23.00 -3.72
C PRO A 503 14.24 -21.99 -4.52
N VAL A 504 13.82 -21.72 -5.76
CA VAL A 504 14.28 -20.64 -6.64
C VAL A 504 14.12 -19.23 -6.05
N VAL A 505 12.94 -18.78 -5.59
CA VAL A 505 12.68 -17.41 -5.09
C VAL A 505 13.41 -17.12 -3.78
N SER A 506 13.46 -18.07 -2.84
CA SER A 506 14.24 -17.90 -1.59
C SER A 506 15.75 -17.87 -1.87
N THR A 507 16.22 -18.67 -2.82
CA THR A 507 17.60 -18.62 -3.31
C THR A 507 17.89 -17.29 -4.02
N LEU A 508 16.94 -16.79 -4.82
CA LEU A 508 17.06 -15.50 -5.51
C LEU A 508 17.04 -14.32 -4.53
N LYS A 509 16.22 -14.35 -3.48
CA LYS A 509 16.23 -13.33 -2.41
C LYS A 509 17.54 -13.33 -1.62
N ARG A 510 18.03 -14.51 -1.20
CA ARG A 510 19.36 -14.64 -0.56
C ARG A 510 20.48 -14.17 -1.49
N ARG A 511 20.37 -14.48 -2.79
CA ARG A 511 21.33 -14.03 -3.80
C ARG A 511 21.24 -12.52 -4.00
N GLN A 512 20.05 -11.94 -4.00
CA GLN A 512 19.83 -10.49 -4.09
C GLN A 512 20.40 -9.76 -2.87
N GLU A 513 20.14 -10.25 -1.66
CA GLU A 513 20.69 -9.69 -0.41
C GLU A 513 22.22 -9.82 -0.38
N ALA A 514 22.78 -10.96 -0.81
CA ALA A 514 24.22 -11.15 -0.93
C ALA A 514 24.86 -10.24 -1.99
N VAL A 515 24.15 -10.00 -3.11
CA VAL A 515 24.58 -9.06 -4.16
C VAL A 515 24.52 -7.62 -3.66
N LEU A 516 23.46 -7.22 -2.95
CA LEU A 516 23.35 -5.90 -2.34
C LEU A 516 24.44 -5.67 -1.30
N ALA A 517 24.70 -6.64 -0.43
CA ALA A 517 25.79 -6.57 0.54
C ALA A 517 27.17 -6.47 -0.14
N LYS A 518 27.39 -7.23 -1.23
CA LYS A 518 28.61 -7.12 -2.05
C LYS A 518 28.73 -5.74 -2.71
N LEU A 519 27.65 -5.23 -3.31
CA LEU A 519 27.61 -3.90 -3.93
C LEU A 519 27.91 -2.80 -2.92
N GLN A 520 27.37 -2.91 -1.71
CA GLN A 520 27.59 -1.95 -0.64
C GLN A 520 29.03 -2.01 -0.13
N ASN A 521 29.62 -3.21 -0.02
CA ASN A 521 31.03 -3.39 0.29
C ASN A 521 31.93 -2.83 -0.83
N LEU A 522 31.63 -3.12 -2.10
CA LEU A 522 32.32 -2.57 -3.27
C LEU A 522 32.23 -1.05 -3.32
N TYR A 523 31.06 -0.49 -3.05
CA TYR A 523 30.87 0.96 -2.96
C TYR A 523 31.76 1.56 -1.88
N GLN A 524 31.84 0.92 -0.71
CA GLN A 524 32.71 1.35 0.37
C GLN A 524 34.20 1.24 -0.01
N GLN A 525 34.60 0.17 -0.69
CA GLN A 525 35.96 -0.01 -1.21
C GLN A 525 36.30 1.03 -2.29
N VAL A 526 35.36 1.38 -3.17
CA VAL A 526 35.53 2.43 -4.18
C VAL A 526 35.64 3.80 -3.51
N MET A 527 34.88 4.07 -2.45
CA MET A 527 34.99 5.29 -1.67
C MET A 527 36.34 5.38 -0.93
N ASP A 528 36.82 4.27 -0.37
CA ASP A 528 38.15 4.17 0.24
C ASP A 528 39.27 4.33 -0.78
N LEU A 529 39.13 3.74 -1.98
CA LEU A 529 40.07 3.92 -3.08
C LEU A 529 40.07 5.36 -3.57
N ARG A 530 38.90 6.01 -3.68
CA ARG A 530 38.77 7.44 -4.00
C ARG A 530 39.40 8.33 -2.92
N SER A 531 39.28 7.97 -1.65
CA SER A 531 39.90 8.73 -0.55
C SER A 531 41.44 8.58 -0.59
N LYS A 532 41.93 7.37 -0.84
CA LYS A 532 43.37 7.08 -1.06
C LYS A 532 43.91 7.78 -2.31
N TRP A 533 43.14 7.86 -3.39
CA TRP A 533 43.50 8.60 -4.60
C TRP A 533 43.55 10.12 -4.37
N LYS A 534 42.63 10.68 -3.57
CA LYS A 534 42.62 12.10 -3.21
C LYS A 534 43.77 12.51 -2.29
N GLN A 535 44.36 11.57 -1.53
CA GLN A 535 45.50 11.81 -0.65
C GLN A 535 46.87 11.63 -1.34
N GLY A 536 46.90 11.18 -2.59
CA GLY A 536 48.11 10.99 -3.38
C GLY A 536 48.22 11.94 -4.57
N VAL A 537 48.10 13.26 -4.36
CA VAL A 537 48.47 14.24 -5.40
C VAL A 537 49.99 14.44 -5.36
N GLY A 538 50.70 13.48 -5.94
CA GLY A 538 52.08 13.62 -6.37
C GLY A 538 52.12 13.83 -7.89
N LYS A 539 52.68 14.96 -8.33
CA LYS A 539 53.00 15.22 -9.74
C LYS A 539 53.92 14.12 -10.28
N GLY A 540 53.64 13.60 -11.48
CA GLY A 540 54.65 12.98 -12.34
C GLY A 540 54.25 11.65 -12.99
N PRO A 541 54.85 11.30 -14.13
CA PRO A 541 54.21 10.62 -15.27
C PRO A 541 54.35 9.09 -15.21
N CYS A 542 53.46 8.35 -15.88
CA CYS A 542 53.75 6.96 -16.24
C CYS A 542 53.08 6.59 -17.56
N ARG A 543 53.78 6.90 -18.66
CA ARG A 543 53.79 6.04 -19.86
C ARG A 543 54.49 4.73 -19.48
N SER A 544 53.80 3.84 -18.76
CA SER A 544 54.34 2.54 -18.38
C SER A 544 53.87 1.48 -19.38
N HIS A 545 54.79 0.66 -19.86
CA HIS A 545 54.50 -0.48 -20.72
C HIS A 545 53.44 -1.38 -20.05
N LEU A 546 52.24 -1.47 -20.64
CA LEU A 546 51.18 -2.34 -20.14
C LEU A 546 51.47 -3.78 -20.56
N ASN A 547 51.72 -4.65 -19.59
CA ASN A 547 52.05 -6.06 -19.84
C ASN A 547 50.90 -6.97 -19.36
N LEU A 548 50.16 -7.52 -20.32
CA LEU A 548 48.99 -8.37 -20.10
C LEU A 548 49.37 -9.83 -20.33
N THR A 549 49.07 -10.70 -19.38
CA THR A 549 49.30 -12.14 -19.53
C THR A 549 47.98 -12.88 -19.52
N VAL A 550 47.70 -13.62 -20.59
CA VAL A 550 46.52 -14.47 -20.76
C VAL A 550 46.94 -15.92 -20.59
N PHE A 551 46.36 -16.61 -19.62
CA PHE A 551 46.45 -18.07 -19.51
C PHE A 551 45.22 -18.71 -20.15
N ALA A 552 45.44 -19.64 -21.08
CA ALA A 552 44.36 -20.30 -21.79
C ALA A 552 44.61 -21.80 -21.95
N ASN A 553 43.53 -22.58 -21.97
CA ASN A 553 43.57 -24.02 -22.20
C ASN A 553 43.61 -24.31 -23.71
N PRO A 554 44.57 -25.11 -24.21
CA PRO A 554 44.63 -25.47 -25.63
C PRO A 554 43.38 -26.18 -26.16
N LYS A 555 42.62 -26.86 -25.29
CA LYS A 555 41.36 -27.52 -25.66
C LYS A 555 40.21 -26.53 -25.87
N GLN A 556 40.33 -25.31 -25.35
CA GLN A 556 39.35 -24.23 -25.48
C GLN A 556 40.07 -22.90 -25.77
N PRO A 557 40.57 -22.72 -27.01
CA PRO A 557 41.28 -21.50 -27.40
C PRO A 557 40.36 -20.26 -27.35
N PRO A 558 40.82 -19.11 -26.80
CA PRO A 558 40.05 -17.88 -26.81
C PRO A 558 40.06 -17.25 -28.21
N TYR A 559 39.21 -17.72 -29.11
CA TYR A 559 39.16 -17.26 -30.50
C TYR A 559 38.78 -15.79 -30.64
N SER A 560 38.24 -15.14 -29.61
CA SER A 560 38.05 -13.67 -29.63
C SER A 560 39.38 -12.91 -29.64
N LEU A 561 40.47 -13.50 -29.12
CA LEU A 561 41.73 -12.81 -28.85
C LEU A 561 42.43 -12.29 -30.12
N PRO A 562 42.53 -13.05 -31.24
CA PRO A 562 43.05 -12.51 -32.50
C PRO A 562 42.26 -11.30 -33.04
N ILE A 563 40.93 -11.31 -32.90
CA ILE A 563 40.09 -10.18 -33.33
C ILE A 563 40.31 -8.97 -32.42
N LEU A 564 40.36 -9.18 -31.10
CA LEU A 564 40.68 -8.12 -30.14
C LEU A 564 42.07 -7.55 -30.37
N LEU A 565 43.04 -8.38 -30.75
CA LEU A 565 44.37 -7.92 -31.13
C LEU A 565 44.32 -7.01 -32.36
N SER A 566 43.52 -7.35 -33.37
CA SER A 566 43.32 -6.47 -34.53
C SER A 566 42.75 -5.11 -34.11
N TRP A 567 41.75 -5.09 -33.21
CA TRP A 567 41.15 -3.85 -32.71
C TRP A 567 42.12 -3.03 -31.86
N LEU A 568 42.90 -3.68 -31.00
CA LEU A 568 43.93 -3.02 -30.21
C LEU A 568 45.04 -2.44 -31.09
N SER A 569 45.42 -3.14 -32.16
CA SER A 569 46.46 -2.66 -33.09
C SER A 569 46.07 -1.39 -33.87
N LEU A 570 44.77 -1.07 -33.96
CA LEU A 570 44.29 0.18 -34.53
C LEU A 570 44.55 1.40 -33.63
N THR A 571 44.69 1.17 -32.31
CA THR A 571 44.77 2.23 -31.30
C THR A 571 46.10 2.24 -30.53
N HIS A 572 46.80 1.10 -30.48
CA HIS A 572 48.02 0.89 -29.70
C HIS A 572 49.04 0.08 -30.51
N GLN A 573 50.33 0.31 -30.27
CA GLN A 573 51.36 -0.62 -30.75
C GLN A 573 51.40 -1.85 -29.84
N VAL A 574 51.05 -3.02 -30.38
CA VAL A 574 50.92 -4.27 -29.62
C VAL A 574 52.04 -5.25 -29.97
N LYS A 575 52.84 -5.63 -28.98
CA LYS A 575 53.76 -6.77 -29.06
C LYS A 575 53.07 -8.02 -28.51
N THR A 576 53.11 -9.12 -29.25
CA THR A 576 52.53 -10.39 -28.80
C THR A 576 53.61 -11.43 -28.60
N ASN A 577 53.46 -12.24 -27.55
CA ASN A 577 54.32 -13.40 -27.32
C ASN A 577 53.43 -14.61 -27.00
N CYS A 578 53.78 -15.78 -27.52
CA CYS A 578 53.07 -17.02 -27.24
C CYS A 578 54.01 -18.04 -26.60
N TYR A 579 53.61 -18.62 -25.46
CA TYR A 579 54.40 -19.55 -24.67
C TYR A 579 53.60 -20.81 -24.34
N SER A 580 54.29 -21.95 -24.21
CA SER A 580 53.71 -23.19 -23.66
C SER A 580 54.19 -23.40 -22.22
N HIS A 581 53.27 -23.64 -21.28
CA HIS A 581 53.60 -23.99 -19.90
C HIS A 581 53.97 -25.46 -19.76
N SER A 582 54.85 -25.81 -18.82
CA SER A 582 55.33 -27.18 -18.56
C SER A 582 54.25 -28.17 -18.12
N SER A 583 53.05 -27.68 -17.80
CA SER A 583 51.90 -28.50 -17.38
C SER A 583 51.14 -29.14 -18.54
N LEU A 584 51.52 -28.90 -19.81
CA LEU A 584 50.86 -29.48 -20.98
C LEU A 584 51.53 -30.81 -21.38
N SER A 585 50.73 -31.84 -21.65
CA SER A 585 51.21 -33.10 -22.25
C SER A 585 51.41 -32.95 -23.77
N GLN A 586 52.50 -33.51 -24.32
CA GLN A 586 52.84 -33.40 -25.75
C GLN A 586 52.03 -34.37 -26.64
N PRO A 587 51.72 -34.03 -27.91
CA PRO A 587 52.29 -32.94 -28.71
C PRO A 587 51.38 -31.70 -28.82
N PHE A 588 51.99 -30.52 -28.65
CA PHE A 588 51.36 -29.21 -28.82
C PHE A 588 51.39 -28.81 -30.31
N SER A 589 50.24 -28.44 -30.89
CA SER A 589 50.15 -28.18 -32.33
C SER A 589 50.84 -26.88 -32.74
N HIS A 590 51.58 -26.90 -33.85
CA HIS A 590 52.30 -25.72 -34.38
C HIS A 590 51.35 -24.53 -34.67
N ASN A 591 50.09 -24.82 -35.00
CA ASN A 591 49.06 -23.81 -35.26
C ASN A 591 48.73 -22.96 -34.02
N LEU A 592 48.83 -23.53 -32.80
CA LEU A 592 48.57 -22.79 -31.56
C LEU A 592 49.75 -21.92 -31.12
N LEU A 593 50.97 -22.22 -31.57
CA LEU A 593 52.14 -21.35 -31.35
C LEU A 593 52.07 -20.07 -32.20
N GLN A 594 51.40 -20.15 -33.35
CA GLN A 594 51.14 -19.01 -34.23
C GLN A 594 49.78 -18.34 -33.99
N PHE A 595 49.07 -18.71 -32.90
CA PHE A 595 47.72 -18.22 -32.61
C PHE A 595 47.62 -16.70 -32.53
N LEU A 596 48.70 -16.02 -32.11
CA LEU A 596 48.85 -14.57 -32.15
C LEU A 596 50.00 -14.21 -33.10
N SER A 597 49.78 -14.29 -34.41
CA SER A 597 50.80 -13.90 -35.39
C SER A 597 50.73 -12.40 -35.69
N ASN A 598 51.59 -11.59 -35.07
CA ASN A 598 51.88 -10.22 -35.51
C ASN A 598 53.39 -9.92 -35.37
N THR A 599 53.95 -9.19 -36.34
CA THR A 599 55.39 -8.85 -36.43
C THR A 599 55.85 -7.84 -35.37
N PRO A 600 57.10 -7.92 -34.89
CA PRO A 600 57.65 -6.97 -33.92
C PRO A 600 57.95 -5.62 -34.60
N THR A 601 57.60 -4.51 -33.95
CA THR A 601 58.05 -3.16 -34.32
C THR A 601 58.87 -2.55 -33.20
N ASP A 602 60.01 -1.96 -33.58
CA ASP A 602 60.97 -1.34 -32.66
C ASP A 602 60.50 0.03 -32.16
N ASN A 603 60.61 0.19 -30.84
CA ASN A 603 60.64 1.41 -30.02
C ASN A 603 59.34 2.16 -29.63
N ASN A 604 59.18 2.21 -28.29
CA ASN A 604 58.62 3.24 -27.41
C ASN A 604 57.15 3.68 -27.60
N ASP A 605 56.24 2.74 -27.36
CA ASP A 605 55.21 2.76 -26.29
C ASP A 605 54.37 1.48 -26.47
N VAL A 606 54.83 0.36 -25.90
CA VAL A 606 54.39 -0.99 -26.32
C VAL A 606 53.46 -1.64 -25.29
N LEU A 607 52.21 -1.91 -25.70
CA LEU A 607 51.35 -2.88 -25.00
C LEU A 607 51.86 -4.28 -25.32
N THR A 608 52.24 -5.05 -24.30
CA THR A 608 52.69 -6.44 -24.48
C THR A 608 51.57 -7.39 -24.07
N LEU A 609 51.19 -8.31 -24.96
CA LEU A 609 50.22 -9.37 -24.71
C LEU A 609 50.91 -10.74 -24.76
N ASN A 610 51.08 -11.38 -23.62
CA ASN A 610 51.61 -12.72 -23.51
C ASN A 610 50.47 -13.73 -23.44
N LEU A 611 50.38 -14.65 -24.40
CA LEU A 611 49.50 -15.81 -24.32
C LEU A 611 50.30 -17.01 -23.83
N VAL A 612 49.93 -17.54 -22.67
CA VAL A 612 50.55 -18.71 -22.07
C VAL A 612 49.55 -19.86 -22.09
N TRP A 613 49.83 -20.86 -22.91
CA TRP A 613 49.04 -22.09 -22.95
C TRP A 613 49.29 -22.93 -21.69
N LYS A 614 48.23 -23.18 -20.91
CA LYS A 614 48.28 -23.86 -19.61
C LYS A 614 46.97 -24.61 -19.36
N GLU A 615 47.02 -25.73 -18.63
CA GLU A 615 45.80 -26.41 -18.18
C GLU A 615 45.11 -25.57 -17.09
N VAL A 616 44.20 -24.70 -17.53
CA VAL A 616 43.34 -23.88 -16.67
C VAL A 616 41.87 -24.22 -16.96
N PRO A 617 40.98 -24.14 -15.95
CA PRO A 617 39.56 -24.45 -16.15
C PRO A 617 38.84 -23.40 -17.01
N TYR A 618 39.31 -22.14 -16.97
CA TYR A 618 38.80 -21.02 -17.76
C TYR A 618 39.96 -20.11 -18.17
N VAL A 619 39.76 -19.30 -19.21
CA VAL A 619 40.71 -18.23 -19.60
C VAL A 619 40.93 -17.27 -18.44
N GLN A 620 42.18 -16.89 -18.19
CA GLN A 620 42.57 -15.97 -17.11
C GLN A 620 43.40 -14.82 -17.67
N LEU A 621 42.97 -13.58 -17.45
CA LEU A 621 43.71 -12.38 -17.79
C LEU A 621 44.35 -11.78 -16.53
N VAL A 622 45.68 -11.72 -16.51
CA VAL A 622 46.47 -11.07 -15.47
C VAL A 622 46.96 -9.73 -16.00
N ILE A 623 46.47 -8.64 -15.41
CA ILE A 623 46.86 -7.27 -15.73
C ILE A 623 48.05 -6.82 -14.87
N ASN A 624 48.11 -7.29 -13.62
CA ASN A 624 49.19 -7.03 -12.67
C ASN A 624 49.41 -8.30 -11.84
N PRO A 625 50.66 -8.78 -11.65
CA PRO A 625 50.97 -9.95 -10.81
C PRO A 625 50.41 -9.88 -9.39
N MET A 626 50.20 -8.68 -8.84
CA MET A 626 49.68 -8.45 -7.49
C MET A 626 48.14 -8.47 -7.41
N SER A 627 47.45 -8.51 -8.54
CA SER A 627 45.98 -8.52 -8.62
C SER A 627 45.46 -9.90 -8.97
N PRO A 628 44.29 -10.31 -8.43
CA PRO A 628 43.68 -11.58 -8.83
C PRO A 628 43.39 -11.58 -10.34
N PRO A 629 43.56 -12.71 -11.03
CA PRO A 629 43.27 -12.79 -12.46
C PRO A 629 41.79 -12.52 -12.73
N LEU A 630 41.52 -11.81 -13.83
CA LEU A 630 40.18 -11.72 -14.39
C LEU A 630 39.85 -13.04 -15.07
N LEU A 631 38.75 -13.66 -14.66
CA LEU A 631 38.35 -14.98 -15.14
C LEU A 631 37.36 -14.84 -16.28
N ARG A 632 37.38 -15.82 -17.19
CA ARG A 632 36.53 -15.98 -18.38
C ARG A 632 36.89 -15.06 -19.53
N GLU A 633 36.52 -15.53 -20.73
CA GLU A 633 36.74 -14.79 -21.96
C GLU A 633 35.83 -13.57 -22.08
N SER A 634 34.61 -13.60 -21.53
CA SER A 634 33.73 -12.43 -21.45
C SER A 634 34.38 -11.23 -20.79
N THR A 635 35.07 -11.45 -19.66
CA THR A 635 35.81 -10.38 -18.95
C THR A 635 37.02 -9.89 -19.74
N LEU A 636 37.74 -10.82 -20.40
CA LEU A 636 38.84 -10.49 -21.30
C LEU A 636 38.38 -9.61 -22.47
N VAL A 637 37.28 -9.99 -23.14
CA VAL A 637 36.68 -9.25 -24.25
C VAL A 637 36.28 -7.85 -23.77
N ARG A 638 35.61 -7.74 -22.62
CA ARG A 638 35.22 -6.44 -22.06
C ARG A 638 36.42 -5.54 -21.78
N TYR A 639 37.47 -6.08 -21.16
CA TYR A 639 38.67 -5.31 -20.81
C TYR A 639 39.40 -4.82 -22.06
N LEU A 640 39.69 -5.72 -23.01
CA LEU A 640 40.44 -5.38 -24.22
C LEU A 640 39.65 -4.51 -25.18
N SER A 641 38.34 -4.75 -25.35
CA SER A 641 37.48 -3.91 -26.19
C SER A 641 37.35 -2.50 -25.64
N ARG A 642 37.28 -2.35 -24.31
CA ARG A 642 37.27 -1.03 -23.66
C ARG A 642 38.62 -0.32 -23.81
N LEU A 643 39.72 -1.05 -23.77
CA LEU A 643 41.05 -0.50 -24.04
C LEU A 643 41.19 -0.04 -25.49
N ALA A 644 40.62 -0.79 -26.45
CA ALA A 644 40.56 -0.41 -27.85
C ALA A 644 39.51 0.68 -28.18
N GLY A 645 38.61 1.01 -27.25
CA GLY A 645 37.52 1.95 -27.48
C GLY A 645 36.48 1.47 -28.51
N TYR A 646 36.33 0.16 -28.71
CA TYR A 646 35.51 -0.43 -29.78
C TYR A 646 34.50 -1.44 -29.22
N GLY A 647 33.42 -1.72 -29.96
CA GLY A 647 32.52 -2.86 -29.71
C GLY A 647 31.41 -2.67 -28.68
N TRP A 648 31.25 -1.46 -28.13
CA TRP A 648 30.11 -1.06 -27.30
C TRP A 648 29.19 -0.23 -28.19
N GLY A 649 28.01 -0.76 -28.54
CA GLY A 649 27.08 -0.11 -29.48
C GLY A 649 26.74 1.33 -29.09
N LYS A 650 26.18 2.12 -30.02
CA LYS A 650 25.78 3.50 -29.74
C LYS A 650 24.54 3.58 -28.83
N GLY A 651 24.71 3.48 -27.52
CA GLY A 651 23.82 4.22 -26.64
C GLY A 651 23.36 3.57 -25.34
N THR A 652 22.52 4.40 -24.71
CA THR A 652 21.53 4.25 -23.63
C THR A 652 21.68 3.12 -22.60
N ILE A 653 21.32 3.41 -21.34
CA ILE A 653 21.32 2.46 -20.22
C ILE A 653 20.58 1.15 -20.55
N MET A 654 19.52 1.21 -21.38
CA MET A 654 18.77 0.02 -21.78
C MET A 654 19.55 -0.90 -22.73
N GLU A 655 20.34 -0.35 -23.65
CA GLU A 655 21.16 -1.12 -24.58
C GLU A 655 22.35 -1.77 -23.88
N GLU A 656 22.95 -1.09 -22.89
CA GLU A 656 23.99 -1.66 -22.03
C GLU A 656 23.47 -2.85 -21.20
N THR A 657 22.24 -2.73 -20.68
CA THR A 657 21.61 -3.82 -19.90
C THR A 657 21.33 -5.05 -20.77
N LEU A 658 20.84 -4.84 -21.99
CA LEU A 658 20.58 -5.93 -22.94
C LEU A 658 21.88 -6.61 -23.40
N LEU A 659 22.93 -5.82 -23.66
CA LEU A 659 24.26 -6.35 -24.00
C LEU A 659 24.81 -7.26 -22.89
N ASP A 660 24.66 -6.86 -21.63
CA ASP A 660 25.08 -7.66 -20.48
C ASP A 660 24.28 -8.98 -20.37
N GLN A 661 22.97 -8.93 -20.61
CA GLN A 661 22.12 -10.14 -20.61
C GLN A 661 22.55 -11.14 -21.68
N ILE A 662 22.85 -10.69 -22.89
CA ILE A 662 23.29 -11.58 -23.98
C ILE A 662 24.67 -12.17 -23.65
N ILE A 663 25.60 -11.38 -23.12
CA ILE A 663 26.93 -11.88 -22.72
C ILE A 663 26.81 -12.97 -21.64
N ASP A 664 25.92 -12.81 -20.66
CA ASP A 664 25.68 -13.81 -19.62
C ASP A 664 25.08 -15.12 -20.20
N GLN A 665 24.20 -15.01 -21.20
CA GLN A 665 23.67 -16.18 -21.91
C GLN A 665 24.77 -16.91 -22.69
N VAL A 666 25.63 -16.18 -23.39
CA VAL A 666 26.78 -16.75 -24.12
C VAL A 666 27.75 -17.46 -23.17
N ASP A 667 28.10 -16.85 -22.05
CA ASP A 667 28.93 -17.47 -21.01
C ASP A 667 28.28 -18.76 -20.47
N THR A 668 26.96 -18.79 -20.33
CA THR A 668 26.22 -19.97 -19.89
C THR A 668 26.33 -21.12 -20.91
N ILE A 669 26.21 -20.81 -22.21
CA ILE A 669 26.43 -21.78 -23.30
C ILE A 669 27.86 -22.33 -23.26
N LEU A 670 28.85 -21.45 -23.05
CA LEU A 670 30.24 -21.86 -22.95
C LEU A 670 30.49 -22.80 -21.76
N LEU A 671 29.78 -22.66 -20.64
CA LEU A 671 30.00 -23.45 -19.42
C LEU A 671 29.21 -24.75 -19.37
N GLU A 672 28.08 -24.84 -20.07
CA GLU A 672 27.27 -26.05 -20.08
C GLU A 672 28.09 -27.23 -20.67
N GLU A 673 27.93 -28.41 -20.10
CA GLU A 673 28.60 -29.62 -20.57
C GLU A 673 27.64 -30.51 -21.36
N ASP A 674 26.37 -30.55 -20.95
CA ASP A 674 25.30 -31.34 -21.55
C ASP A 674 24.92 -30.80 -22.95
N THR A 675 25.10 -31.63 -23.98
CA THR A 675 24.79 -31.31 -25.37
C THR A 675 23.32 -30.99 -25.59
N LYS A 676 22.38 -31.68 -24.92
CA LYS A 676 20.95 -31.40 -25.07
C LYS A 676 20.58 -30.03 -24.49
N LYS A 677 21.22 -29.66 -23.38
CA LYS A 677 20.99 -28.34 -22.76
C LYS A 677 21.59 -27.22 -23.59
N LYS A 678 22.75 -27.43 -24.22
CA LYS A 678 23.33 -26.47 -25.19
C LYS A 678 22.38 -26.19 -26.34
N ASP A 679 21.78 -27.24 -26.92
CA ASP A 679 20.82 -27.09 -28.01
C ASP A 679 19.58 -26.29 -27.58
N ILE A 680 19.11 -26.48 -26.35
CA ILE A 680 18.01 -25.70 -25.77
C ILE A 680 18.43 -24.23 -25.61
N LEU A 681 19.58 -23.97 -25.00
CA LEU A 681 20.10 -22.61 -24.79
C LEU A 681 20.32 -21.86 -26.12
N LEU A 682 20.79 -22.55 -27.17
CA LEU A 682 20.93 -21.97 -28.51
C LEU A 682 19.58 -21.65 -29.15
N LYS A 683 18.58 -22.51 -28.97
CA LYS A 683 17.21 -22.25 -29.46
C LYS A 683 16.55 -21.08 -28.71
N ASP A 684 16.80 -20.96 -27.41
CA ASP A 684 16.30 -19.85 -26.60
C ASP A 684 16.94 -18.52 -27.05
N LEU A 685 18.26 -18.53 -27.29
CA LEU A 685 18.96 -17.37 -27.85
C LEU A 685 18.42 -17.02 -29.23
N ASP A 686 18.25 -17.98 -30.14
CA ASP A 686 17.67 -17.78 -31.47
C ASP A 686 16.24 -17.22 -31.42
N ALA A 687 15.41 -17.70 -30.49
CA ALA A 687 14.05 -17.21 -30.28
C ALA A 687 14.04 -15.73 -29.86
N SER A 688 15.03 -15.31 -29.07
CA SER A 688 15.14 -13.93 -28.58
C SER A 688 15.54 -12.91 -29.67
N LEU A 689 16.11 -13.37 -30.79
CA LEU A 689 16.57 -12.49 -31.87
C LEU A 689 15.43 -12.06 -32.80
N SER A 690 15.45 -10.79 -33.23
CA SER A 690 14.55 -10.30 -34.27
C SER A 690 15.01 -10.76 -35.67
N ASN A 691 14.07 -11.08 -36.55
CA ASN A 691 14.35 -11.37 -37.97
C ASN A 691 14.92 -10.17 -38.74
N SER A 692 14.74 -8.94 -38.22
CA SER A 692 15.22 -7.71 -38.83
C SER A 692 16.65 -7.33 -38.43
N HIS A 693 17.25 -8.01 -37.46
CA HIS A 693 18.57 -7.66 -36.94
C HIS A 693 19.68 -8.38 -37.71
N ALA A 694 20.73 -7.64 -38.07
CA ALA A 694 21.90 -8.21 -38.72
C ALA A 694 22.83 -8.91 -37.71
N TYR A 695 22.89 -8.38 -36.48
CA TYR A 695 23.73 -8.80 -35.36
C TYR A 695 22.90 -8.98 -34.08
N LEU A 696 23.48 -9.54 -33.01
CA LEU A 696 22.73 -9.89 -31.79
C LEU A 696 21.98 -8.68 -31.18
N MET A 697 22.59 -7.50 -31.24
CA MET A 697 22.06 -6.26 -30.67
C MET A 697 21.36 -5.34 -31.69
N GLY A 698 21.23 -5.73 -32.96
CA GLY A 698 20.61 -4.90 -33.99
C GLY A 698 21.42 -4.80 -35.28
N ALA A 699 21.67 -3.57 -35.74
CA ALA A 699 22.38 -3.30 -36.99
C ALA A 699 23.91 -3.17 -36.82
N GLU A 700 24.39 -2.90 -35.61
CA GLU A 700 25.82 -2.78 -35.30
C GLU A 700 26.34 -4.07 -34.64
N PHE A 701 27.56 -4.45 -35.00
CA PHE A 701 28.26 -5.58 -34.39
C PHE A 701 28.91 -5.15 -33.09
N THR A 702 28.77 -5.99 -32.06
CA THR A 702 29.17 -5.69 -30.69
C THR A 702 30.11 -6.75 -30.12
N ILE A 703 30.61 -6.52 -28.91
CA ILE A 703 31.36 -7.53 -28.17
C ILE A 703 30.59 -8.83 -27.91
N ALA A 704 29.25 -8.79 -27.87
CA ALA A 704 28.44 -9.99 -27.71
C ALA A 704 28.53 -10.91 -28.92
N ASP A 705 28.54 -10.34 -30.13
CA ASP A 705 28.70 -11.09 -31.38
C ASP A 705 30.06 -11.80 -31.43
N LEU A 706 31.12 -11.08 -31.05
CA LEU A 706 32.46 -11.64 -30.97
C LEU A 706 32.55 -12.81 -29.98
N LEU A 707 31.96 -12.63 -28.79
CA LEU A 707 31.99 -13.65 -27.74
C LEU A 707 31.18 -14.89 -28.12
N LEU A 708 30.01 -14.72 -28.75
CA LEU A 708 29.19 -15.84 -29.22
C LEU A 708 29.95 -16.65 -30.26
N TRP A 709 30.58 -16.00 -31.24
CA TRP A 709 31.35 -16.70 -32.25
C TRP A 709 32.51 -17.50 -31.64
N SER A 710 33.28 -16.88 -30.72
CA SER A 710 34.36 -17.58 -30.03
C SER A 710 33.86 -18.80 -29.25
N THR A 711 32.70 -18.66 -28.59
CA THR A 711 32.07 -19.73 -27.80
C THR A 711 31.61 -20.89 -28.68
N LEU A 712 30.94 -20.59 -29.80
CA LEU A 712 30.48 -21.61 -30.76
C LEU A 712 31.65 -22.38 -31.36
N LYS A 713 32.77 -21.69 -31.64
CA LYS A 713 33.97 -22.30 -32.18
C LYS A 713 34.73 -23.16 -31.16
N GLN A 714 34.81 -22.72 -29.90
CA GLN A 714 35.38 -23.52 -28.81
C GLN A 714 34.61 -24.81 -28.53
N ARG A 715 33.31 -24.81 -28.83
CA ARG A 715 32.42 -25.94 -28.58
C ARG A 715 32.08 -26.75 -29.84
N ASP A 716 32.65 -26.40 -30.99
CA ASP A 716 32.39 -27.04 -32.30
C ASP A 716 30.90 -27.04 -32.70
N LEU A 717 30.20 -25.93 -32.44
CA LEU A 717 28.74 -25.80 -32.64
C LEU A 717 28.38 -25.00 -33.91
N LEU A 718 29.36 -24.58 -34.71
CA LEU A 718 29.13 -23.74 -35.90
C LEU A 718 28.38 -24.46 -37.02
N THR A 719 28.38 -25.80 -37.04
CA THR A 719 27.76 -26.63 -38.09
C THR A 719 26.28 -26.92 -37.86
N SER A 720 25.76 -26.66 -36.65
CA SER A 720 24.39 -27.02 -36.23
C SER A 720 23.68 -25.85 -35.54
N LEU A 721 23.56 -24.71 -36.24
CA LEU A 721 22.90 -23.52 -35.71
C LEU A 721 21.41 -23.44 -36.11
N PRO A 722 20.54 -22.94 -35.20
CA PRO A 722 19.17 -22.52 -35.54
C PRO A 722 19.12 -21.42 -36.63
N CYS A 723 17.95 -21.23 -37.25
CA CYS A 723 17.80 -20.44 -38.48
C CYS A 723 18.30 -18.97 -38.38
N LYS A 724 17.96 -18.22 -37.32
CA LYS A 724 18.36 -16.81 -37.21
C LYS A 724 19.83 -16.68 -36.83
N LEU A 725 20.34 -17.55 -35.97
CA LEU A 725 21.76 -17.67 -35.68
C LEU A 725 22.58 -18.09 -36.90
N GLY A 726 22.02 -18.91 -37.79
CA GLY A 726 22.60 -19.22 -39.09
C GLY A 726 22.76 -17.96 -39.96
N ASN A 727 21.71 -17.13 -40.06
CA ASN A 727 21.76 -15.86 -40.77
C ASN A 727 22.75 -14.87 -40.14
N TRP A 728 22.76 -14.78 -38.81
CA TRP A 728 23.74 -14.00 -38.05
C TRP A 728 25.18 -14.41 -38.39
N LEU A 729 25.48 -15.72 -38.41
CA LEU A 729 26.82 -16.21 -38.75
C LEU A 729 27.21 -15.82 -40.18
N GLN A 730 26.28 -15.91 -41.15
CA GLN A 730 26.53 -15.45 -42.52
C GLN A 730 26.82 -13.94 -42.58
N ASN A 731 26.09 -13.12 -41.82
CA ASN A 731 26.34 -11.69 -41.72
C ASN A 731 27.74 -11.41 -41.13
N CYS A 732 28.13 -12.10 -40.06
CA CYS A 732 29.46 -11.97 -39.47
C CYS A 732 30.58 -12.36 -40.46
N LEU A 733 30.41 -13.46 -41.22
CA LEU A 733 31.36 -13.91 -42.23
C LEU A 733 31.47 -12.97 -43.44
N SER A 734 30.43 -12.20 -43.72
CA SER A 734 30.40 -11.24 -44.83
C SER A 734 31.17 -9.94 -44.53
N ARG A 735 31.50 -9.67 -43.27
CA ARG A 735 32.02 -8.38 -42.80
C ARG A 735 33.51 -8.22 -43.09
N GLN A 736 33.87 -7.30 -43.99
CA GLN A 736 35.22 -7.18 -44.56
C GLN A 736 36.34 -6.88 -43.55
N ASP A 737 36.05 -6.20 -42.45
CA ASP A 737 37.02 -5.81 -41.41
C ASP A 737 37.43 -6.95 -40.47
N ILE A 738 36.63 -8.01 -40.36
CA ILE A 738 36.89 -9.16 -39.47
C ILE A 738 36.87 -10.52 -40.20
N ARG A 739 36.47 -10.57 -41.48
CA ARG A 739 36.37 -11.80 -42.31
C ARG A 739 37.61 -12.70 -42.28
N GLY A 740 38.80 -12.12 -42.28
CA GLY A 740 40.07 -12.89 -42.20
C GLY A 740 40.26 -13.61 -40.85
N CYS A 741 39.67 -13.08 -39.78
CA CYS A 741 39.77 -13.66 -38.44
C CYS A 741 38.72 -14.73 -38.15
N PHE A 742 37.57 -14.68 -38.82
CA PHE A 742 36.51 -15.69 -38.69
C PHE A 742 36.85 -17.00 -39.42
N ASN A 743 37.79 -16.96 -40.37
CA ASN A 743 38.30 -18.11 -41.13
C ASN A 743 39.51 -18.81 -40.49
N LEU A 744 40.07 -18.27 -39.39
CA LEU A 744 41.18 -18.86 -38.63
C LEU A 744 40.79 -20.17 -37.93
#